data_AF-A0A8S4GPG7-F1
#
_entry.id   AF-A0A8S4GPG7-F1
#
_cell.length_a   1.000
_cell.length_b   1.000
_cell.length_c   1.000
_cell.angle_alpha   90.00
_cell.angle_beta   90.00
_cell.angle_gamma   90.00
#
_symmetry.space_group_name_H-M   'P 1'
#
loop_
_entity.id
_entity.type
_entity.pdbx_description
1 polymer ?
#
loop_
_entity_poly.entity_id
_entity_poly.type
_entity_poly.pdbx_seq_one_letter_code
_entity_poly.pdbx_strand_id
1 'polypeptide(L)'
;MGDRSSADPAKAVRGSGGFADAAGGAVELAPATATDKDLSEVKVSSEHTSWGDLMEQLEAMADGQLRLKVRDIVPKWWRVAHPWFAGDERWRARAWAASTVAMSLVTTWLLVRISYAQKDFATALAGKDADGFYRAVWAFVEIIAIATVLFAASSWVESRLKVEWRDWLTRTLLAKYYSSRAYYRLQQSHVQLLDNPDQRICDDVARFTVTTATLAVTLLGKVFNSLAFAGVLWSISPKLVVFLVTYAVAGTAVTSFGFGRQLMRLHFRMLQAEGDLRFGLVRTRENAESIAFYRGEGEQRDSALRNLGHLIDVMRRRIAWFAGLNLWTNAYTYATILLPSLLTAPRYFDGEIEYGVISQTSYAFARINDAVSILIANFSEFAGLAAETQRLDALMRALDCKDLPGGRTEILRADDGASAGSEMLAIRALHLTTPRGEAVLCRELSLSLARGESLLIVGPNGAGKSSILRAAAGLWTHGKGLIRIPGGSRVFFLPQRPFMPLGSLRHQVAFPSRPTGGERASTLTKDSEVDALLGGDAGKPRHAADTGDEALLSALRVCRMPDLADRHGGLGAEQDWSGLLSLGEQQRVAFARLLVHGPDMAFLDEATSAMDVETEAGLYEELRRRCPCFVSVGHRAQLVQYHTWVLVARGAGEWELLPREKYKPREQEVVH
;
A
#
# COMPACT_ATOMS: atom_id res chain seq x y z
N MET A 1 -1.56 -36.42 48.84
CA MET A 1 -2.58 -36.62 49.89
C MET A 1 -3.94 -36.41 49.24
N GLY A 2 -4.82 -37.41 49.28
CA GLY A 2 -6.23 -37.31 48.84
C GLY A 2 -6.49 -37.87 47.45
N ASP A 3 -7.01 -39.09 47.41
CA ASP A 3 -7.38 -39.94 46.27
C ASP A 3 -8.92 -40.14 46.27
N ARG A 4 -9.51 -40.40 45.09
CA ARG A 4 -10.90 -40.90 44.81
C ARG A 4 -12.05 -39.92 45.15
N SER A 5 -13.18 -39.87 44.44
CA SER A 5 -14.03 -40.96 43.93
C SER A 5 -15.09 -40.43 42.94
N SER A 6 -15.40 -41.29 41.97
CA SER A 6 -16.57 -41.34 41.09
C SER A 6 -17.94 -41.30 41.79
N ALA A 7 -18.99 -40.84 41.10
CA ALA A 7 -20.22 -41.62 40.80
C ALA A 7 -21.29 -40.79 40.06
N ASP A 8 -21.84 -41.40 39.00
CA ASP A 8 -23.14 -41.11 38.37
C ASP A 8 -24.28 -41.71 39.24
N PRO A 9 -25.53 -41.20 39.22
CA PRO A 9 -26.58 -42.03 38.60
C PRO A 9 -27.78 -41.28 37.98
N ALA A 10 -28.49 -42.03 37.13
CA ALA A 10 -29.74 -41.70 36.46
C ALA A 10 -31.03 -41.83 37.31
N LYS A 11 -32.10 -41.18 36.77
CA LYS A 11 -33.55 -41.50 36.76
C LYS A 11 -34.57 -40.76 37.65
N ALA A 12 -35.73 -40.51 36.99
CA ALA A 12 -37.09 -40.13 37.42
C ALA A 12 -37.33 -38.62 37.63
N VAL A 13 -38.34 -37.98 37.00
CA VAL A 13 -39.79 -38.17 37.20
C VAL A 13 -40.62 -37.81 35.94
N ARG A 14 -41.74 -38.53 35.73
CA ARG A 14 -42.84 -38.31 34.77
C ARG A 14 -43.98 -37.47 35.36
N GLY A 15 -44.73 -36.79 34.50
CA GLY A 15 -46.16 -36.43 34.64
C GLY A 15 -46.50 -35.32 33.62
N SER A 16 -47.21 -35.49 32.50
CA SER A 16 -48.55 -36.04 32.14
C SER A 16 -49.73 -35.07 32.33
N GLY A 17 -50.40 -34.75 31.21
CA GLY A 17 -51.75 -34.15 31.08
C GLY A 17 -51.75 -32.80 30.35
N GLY A 18 -52.48 -32.55 29.25
CA GLY A 18 -53.47 -33.32 28.50
C GLY A 18 -54.45 -32.36 27.77
N PHE A 19 -54.79 -32.67 26.51
CA PHE A 19 -56.00 -32.30 25.73
C PHE A 19 -56.26 -30.80 25.39
N ALA A 20 -56.89 -30.39 24.27
CA ALA A 20 -57.25 -30.96 22.96
C ALA A 20 -57.98 -29.87 22.12
N ASP A 21 -58.02 -30.06 20.80
CA ASP A 21 -59.02 -29.59 19.80
C ASP A 21 -59.24 -28.07 19.58
N ALA A 22 -59.56 -27.52 18.40
CA ALA A 22 -60.26 -28.10 17.25
C ALA A 22 -59.94 -27.37 15.92
N ALA A 23 -60.06 -28.16 14.85
CA ALA A 23 -60.49 -27.92 13.47
C ALA A 23 -60.86 -26.51 12.95
N GLY A 24 -60.54 -26.30 11.66
CA GLY A 24 -61.49 -25.72 10.69
C GLY A 24 -60.93 -24.58 9.83
N GLY A 25 -60.90 -24.77 8.51
CA GLY A 25 -60.80 -23.64 7.57
C GLY A 25 -60.08 -23.93 6.25
N ALA A 26 -60.67 -24.76 5.39
CA ALA A 26 -60.41 -24.69 3.96
C ALA A 26 -61.17 -23.50 3.38
N VAL A 27 -60.50 -22.62 2.61
CA VAL A 27 -61.17 -21.62 1.74
C VAL A 27 -60.39 -21.50 0.43
N GLU A 28 -60.94 -22.19 -0.57
CA GLU A 28 -61.42 -21.62 -1.85
C GLU A 28 -60.47 -20.82 -2.76
N LEU A 29 -60.12 -21.47 -3.87
CA LEU A 29 -59.77 -20.87 -5.15
C LEU A 29 -61.02 -20.23 -5.79
N ALA A 30 -60.89 -18.99 -6.26
CA ALA A 30 -61.75 -18.45 -7.31
C ALA A 30 -60.95 -17.54 -8.27
N PRO A 31 -61.32 -17.50 -9.57
CA PRO A 31 -60.50 -16.98 -10.65
C PRO A 31 -60.77 -15.49 -10.91
N ALA A 32 -59.73 -14.72 -11.21
CA ALA A 32 -59.89 -13.39 -11.77
C ALA A 32 -59.74 -13.47 -13.29
N THR A 33 -60.88 -13.54 -13.96
CA THR A 33 -61.05 -13.22 -15.39
C THR A 33 -60.66 -11.76 -15.63
N ALA A 34 -59.64 -11.52 -16.45
CA ALA A 34 -59.43 -10.24 -17.11
C ALA A 34 -59.44 -10.48 -18.62
N THR A 35 -60.42 -9.85 -19.23
CA THR A 35 -60.81 -9.87 -20.64
C THR A 35 -59.70 -9.47 -21.60
N ASP A 36 -59.65 -10.22 -22.69
CA ASP A 36 -59.01 -9.93 -23.96
C ASP A 36 -59.41 -8.54 -24.49
N LYS A 37 -58.44 -7.64 -24.59
CA LYS A 37 -58.46 -6.52 -25.55
C LYS A 37 -57.05 -5.95 -25.73
N ASP A 38 -56.72 -5.76 -27.00
CA ASP A 38 -55.56 -5.07 -27.56
C ASP A 38 -54.25 -5.86 -27.66
N LEU A 39 -54.32 -6.92 -28.48
CA LEU A 39 -53.26 -7.24 -29.43
C LEU A 39 -53.17 -6.14 -30.51
N SER A 40 -52.35 -5.12 -30.29
CA SER A 40 -51.65 -4.45 -31.39
C SER A 40 -50.42 -3.71 -30.87
N GLU A 41 -49.30 -3.87 -31.60
CA GLU A 41 -47.98 -3.24 -31.41
C GLU A 41 -47.04 -3.83 -30.34
N VAL A 42 -46.56 -5.06 -30.57
CA VAL A 42 -45.25 -5.49 -30.05
C VAL A 42 -44.17 -4.98 -31.02
N LYS A 43 -43.65 -3.78 -30.75
CA LYS A 43 -42.33 -3.36 -31.27
C LYS A 43 -41.26 -4.04 -30.41
N VAL A 44 -40.63 -5.08 -30.96
CA VAL A 44 -39.40 -5.66 -30.42
C VAL A 44 -38.29 -4.60 -30.54
N SER A 45 -38.05 -3.85 -29.48
CA SER A 45 -36.81 -3.08 -29.32
C SER A 45 -35.78 -4.00 -28.67
N SER A 46 -34.84 -4.49 -29.47
CA SER A 46 -33.64 -5.16 -28.99
C SER A 46 -32.71 -4.12 -28.38
N GLU A 47 -32.94 -3.76 -27.12
CA GLU A 47 -31.92 -3.08 -26.32
C GLU A 47 -30.89 -4.12 -25.88
N HIS A 48 -29.81 -4.21 -26.66
CA HIS A 48 -28.56 -4.82 -26.18
C HIS A 48 -28.11 -4.04 -24.94
N THR A 49 -28.35 -4.59 -23.76
CA THR A 49 -27.80 -4.07 -22.51
C THR A 49 -26.28 -4.14 -22.64
N SER A 50 -25.63 -3.01 -22.88
CA SER A 50 -24.19 -2.99 -23.06
C SER A 50 -23.53 -3.16 -21.69
N TRP A 51 -22.28 -3.63 -21.67
CA TRP A 51 -21.46 -3.66 -20.46
C TRP A 51 -21.41 -2.30 -19.76
N GLY A 52 -21.61 -1.18 -20.46
CA GLY A 52 -21.73 0.15 -19.88
C GLY A 52 -22.95 0.30 -18.96
N ASP A 53 -24.11 -0.20 -19.38
CA ASP A 53 -25.38 -0.02 -18.65
C ASP A 53 -25.41 -0.87 -17.37
N LEU A 54 -24.80 -2.06 -17.43
CA LEU A 54 -24.71 -2.97 -16.28
C LEU A 54 -23.75 -2.43 -15.21
N MET A 55 -22.68 -1.74 -15.63
CA MET A 55 -21.73 -1.09 -14.73
C MET A 55 -22.29 0.21 -14.16
N GLU A 56 -23.00 1.02 -14.96
CA GLU A 56 -23.66 2.25 -14.50
C GLU A 56 -24.78 1.94 -13.47
N GLN A 57 -25.47 0.81 -13.63
CA GLN A 57 -26.42 0.31 -12.63
C GLN A 57 -25.76 -0.25 -11.36
N LEU A 58 -24.56 -0.83 -11.45
CA LEU A 58 -23.78 -1.25 -10.27
C LEU A 58 -23.20 -0.04 -9.52
N GLU A 59 -22.88 1.04 -10.24
CA GLU A 59 -22.39 2.33 -9.72
C GLU A 59 -23.44 3.11 -8.93
N ALA A 60 -24.72 3.04 -9.33
CA ALA A 60 -25.83 3.66 -8.60
C ALA A 60 -26.10 3.03 -7.21
N MET A 61 -25.50 1.86 -6.93
CA MET A 61 -25.79 1.04 -5.75
C MET A 61 -24.78 1.13 -4.61
N ALA A 62 -23.65 1.82 -4.80
CA ALA A 62 -22.63 2.06 -3.78
C ALA A 62 -22.94 3.35 -3.01
N ASP A 63 -23.14 3.22 -1.68
CA ASP A 63 -23.43 4.34 -0.79
C ASP A 63 -22.24 5.31 -0.71
N GLY A 64 -22.52 6.59 -0.44
CA GLY A 64 -21.75 7.76 -0.87
C GLY A 64 -20.29 7.93 -0.43
N GLN A 65 -19.62 6.95 0.17
CA GLN A 65 -18.23 7.06 0.64
C GLN A 65 -17.16 6.61 -0.36
N LEU A 66 -17.47 5.87 -1.42
CA LEU A 66 -16.59 5.70 -2.60
C LEU A 66 -17.42 5.37 -3.85
N ARG A 67 -18.03 6.40 -4.45
CA ARG A 67 -18.50 6.37 -5.83
C ARG A 67 -17.29 6.31 -6.76
N LEU A 68 -16.71 5.14 -6.97
CA LEU A 68 -15.74 4.93 -8.04
C LEU A 68 -16.47 4.35 -9.23
N LYS A 69 -16.68 5.17 -10.26
CA LYS A 69 -17.13 4.63 -11.54
C LYS A 69 -16.03 3.73 -12.09
N VAL A 70 -16.37 2.58 -12.66
CA VAL A 70 -15.34 1.73 -13.28
C VAL A 70 -14.69 2.42 -14.46
N ARG A 71 -15.45 3.29 -15.14
CA ARG A 71 -14.93 4.25 -16.12
C ARG A 71 -13.81 5.15 -15.57
N ASP A 72 -13.82 5.47 -14.28
CA ASP A 72 -12.80 6.31 -13.65
C ASP A 72 -11.60 5.49 -13.16
N ILE A 73 -11.74 4.18 -12.96
CA ILE A 73 -10.68 3.29 -12.49
C ILE A 73 -9.79 2.83 -13.66
N VAL A 74 -10.37 2.48 -14.81
CA VAL A 74 -9.60 1.96 -15.95
C VAL A 74 -8.45 2.90 -16.39
N PRO A 75 -8.65 4.24 -16.52
CA PRO A 75 -7.56 5.16 -16.85
C PRO A 75 -6.50 5.28 -15.74
N LYS A 76 -6.88 5.07 -14.47
CA LYS A 76 -5.95 5.03 -13.33
C LYS A 76 -5.12 3.75 -13.37
N TRP A 77 -5.78 2.61 -13.57
CA TRP A 77 -5.14 1.31 -13.74
C TRP A 77 -4.13 1.34 -14.88
N TRP A 78 -4.51 1.89 -16.03
CA TRP A 78 -3.61 2.03 -17.17
C TRP A 78 -2.37 2.87 -16.83
N ARG A 79 -2.52 3.98 -16.11
CA ARG A 79 -1.37 4.82 -15.70
C ARG A 79 -0.42 4.12 -14.73
N VAL A 80 -0.93 3.24 -13.87
CA VAL A 80 -0.09 2.44 -12.96
C VAL A 80 0.58 1.28 -13.72
N ALA A 81 -0.12 0.61 -14.63
CA ALA A 81 0.35 -0.60 -15.29
C ALA A 81 1.21 -0.37 -16.54
N HIS A 82 0.81 0.58 -17.39
CA HIS A 82 1.45 0.85 -18.69
C HIS A 82 2.95 1.22 -18.62
N PRO A 83 3.45 1.97 -17.62
CA PRO A 83 4.85 2.39 -17.58
C PRO A 83 5.87 1.25 -17.74
N TRP A 84 5.60 0.06 -17.18
CA TRP A 84 6.51 -1.09 -17.32
C TRP A 84 6.60 -1.62 -18.76
N PHE A 85 5.49 -1.58 -19.50
CA PHE A 85 5.41 -2.05 -20.89
C PHE A 85 5.95 -1.03 -21.92
N ALA A 86 6.26 0.20 -21.46
CA ALA A 86 6.73 1.31 -22.29
C ALA A 86 8.15 1.80 -21.93
N GLY A 87 8.63 1.53 -20.71
CA GLY A 87 9.93 1.98 -20.21
C GLY A 87 11.12 1.18 -20.72
N ASP A 88 12.24 1.28 -20.00
CA ASP A 88 13.53 0.72 -20.42
C ASP A 88 13.51 -0.82 -20.52
N GLU A 89 12.74 -1.48 -19.67
CA GLU A 89 12.56 -2.94 -19.66
C GLU A 89 11.39 -3.44 -20.52
N ARG A 90 10.85 -2.60 -21.43
CA ARG A 90 9.66 -2.93 -22.24
C ARG A 90 9.72 -4.27 -22.95
N TRP A 91 10.89 -4.68 -23.46
CA TRP A 91 11.04 -5.94 -24.16
C TRP A 91 10.97 -7.14 -23.22
N ARG A 92 11.51 -7.03 -21.99
CA ARG A 92 11.37 -8.07 -20.96
C ARG A 92 9.91 -8.19 -20.52
N ALA A 93 9.24 -7.07 -20.26
CA ALA A 93 7.82 -7.03 -19.89
C ALA A 93 6.92 -7.66 -20.97
N ARG A 94 7.11 -7.28 -22.23
CA ARG A 94 6.37 -7.84 -23.37
C ARG A 94 6.68 -9.31 -23.61
N ALA A 95 7.92 -9.75 -23.45
CA ALA A 95 8.29 -11.15 -23.58
C ALA A 95 7.58 -12.02 -22.53
N TRP A 96 7.55 -11.60 -21.26
CA TRP A 96 6.80 -12.30 -20.22
C TRP A 96 5.31 -12.33 -20.51
N ALA A 97 4.71 -11.18 -20.87
CA ALA A 97 3.28 -11.13 -21.21
C ALA A 97 2.95 -12.02 -22.42
N ALA A 98 3.75 -11.98 -23.48
CA ALA A 98 3.57 -12.83 -24.66
C ALA A 98 3.73 -14.32 -24.32
N SER A 99 4.70 -14.67 -23.47
CA SER A 99 4.90 -16.05 -23.00
C SER A 99 3.68 -16.54 -22.22
N THR A 100 3.11 -15.70 -21.37
CA THR A 100 1.88 -16.02 -20.62
C THR A 100 0.68 -16.23 -21.55
N VAL A 101 0.50 -15.37 -22.56
CA VAL A 101 -0.56 -15.53 -23.58
C VAL A 101 -0.35 -16.83 -24.36
N ALA A 102 0.89 -17.11 -24.78
CA ALA A 102 1.22 -18.33 -25.51
C ALA A 102 0.96 -19.59 -24.67
N MET A 103 1.37 -19.60 -23.39
CA MET A 103 1.09 -20.70 -22.46
C MET A 103 -0.42 -20.88 -22.24
N SER A 104 -1.18 -19.79 -22.17
CA SER A 104 -2.65 -19.85 -22.08
C SER A 104 -3.27 -20.51 -23.31
N LEU A 105 -2.81 -20.17 -24.52
CA LEU A 105 -3.26 -20.82 -25.76
C LEU A 105 -2.88 -22.29 -25.84
N VAL A 106 -1.63 -22.63 -25.47
CA VAL A 106 -1.13 -24.02 -25.48
C VAL A 106 -1.90 -24.88 -24.48
N THR A 107 -2.17 -24.37 -23.29
CA THR A 107 -2.98 -25.09 -22.28
C THR A 107 -4.44 -25.22 -22.71
N THR A 108 -5.03 -24.21 -23.37
CA THR A 108 -6.37 -24.32 -23.99
C THR A 108 -6.39 -25.38 -25.10
N TRP A 109 -5.41 -25.37 -26.01
CA TRP A 109 -5.30 -26.39 -27.06
C TRP A 109 -5.21 -27.80 -26.48
N LEU A 110 -4.43 -27.97 -25.42
CA LEU A 110 -4.28 -29.24 -24.72
C LEU A 110 -5.60 -29.70 -24.07
N LEU A 111 -6.38 -28.79 -23.48
CA LEU A 111 -7.71 -29.09 -22.95
C LEU A 111 -8.67 -29.56 -24.07
N VAL A 112 -8.58 -28.98 -25.27
CA VAL A 112 -9.34 -29.47 -26.43
C VAL A 112 -8.88 -30.87 -26.83
N ARG A 113 -7.56 -31.15 -26.86
CA ARG A 113 -7.03 -32.50 -27.13
C ARG A 113 -7.50 -33.54 -26.11
N ILE A 114 -7.54 -33.18 -24.83
CA ILE A 114 -8.11 -34.02 -23.76
C ILE A 114 -9.58 -34.35 -24.06
N SER A 115 -10.35 -33.37 -24.52
CA SER A 115 -11.77 -33.55 -24.85
C SER A 115 -11.99 -34.55 -26.01
N TYR A 116 -11.15 -34.53 -27.05
CA TYR A 116 -11.20 -35.55 -28.11
C TYR A 116 -10.77 -36.93 -27.62
N ALA A 117 -9.71 -37.02 -26.80
CA ALA A 117 -9.31 -38.30 -26.21
C ALA A 117 -10.44 -38.89 -25.34
N GLN A 118 -11.17 -38.05 -24.59
CA GLN A 118 -12.35 -38.48 -23.81
C GLN A 118 -13.45 -39.04 -24.70
N LYS A 119 -13.73 -38.39 -25.84
CA LYS A 119 -14.67 -38.89 -26.84
C LYS A 119 -14.27 -40.29 -27.31
N ASP A 120 -13.03 -40.46 -27.78
CA ASP A 120 -12.57 -41.72 -28.38
C ASP A 120 -12.59 -42.87 -27.37
N PHE A 121 -12.15 -42.59 -26.13
CA PHE A 121 -12.22 -43.54 -25.03
C PHE A 121 -13.65 -43.99 -24.73
N ALA A 122 -14.59 -43.03 -24.61
CA ALA A 122 -15.99 -43.32 -24.32
C ALA A 122 -16.66 -44.09 -25.46
N THR A 123 -16.39 -43.74 -26.72
CA THR A 123 -16.90 -44.46 -27.89
C THR A 123 -16.38 -45.91 -27.92
N ALA A 124 -15.07 -46.14 -27.73
CA ALA A 124 -14.50 -47.48 -27.75
C ALA A 124 -15.06 -48.37 -26.63
N LEU A 125 -15.23 -47.80 -25.42
CA LEU A 125 -15.81 -48.52 -24.28
C LEU A 125 -17.27 -48.91 -24.53
N ALA A 126 -18.08 -47.98 -25.07
CA ALA A 126 -19.48 -48.26 -25.40
C ALA A 126 -19.63 -49.29 -26.52
N GLY A 127 -18.75 -49.25 -27.52
CA GLY A 127 -18.70 -50.20 -28.63
C GLY A 127 -18.10 -51.56 -28.27
N LYS A 128 -17.59 -51.74 -27.04
CA LYS A 128 -16.82 -52.93 -26.61
C LYS A 128 -15.61 -53.22 -27.50
N ASP A 129 -15.02 -52.18 -28.10
CA ASP A 129 -13.80 -52.26 -28.92
C ASP A 129 -12.57 -52.23 -28.01
N ALA A 130 -12.01 -53.41 -27.69
CA ALA A 130 -10.85 -53.54 -26.82
C ALA A 130 -9.59 -52.86 -27.41
N ASP A 131 -9.36 -53.00 -28.71
CA ASP A 131 -8.17 -52.43 -29.37
C ASP A 131 -8.27 -50.91 -29.47
N GLY A 132 -9.46 -50.38 -29.78
CA GLY A 132 -9.75 -48.95 -29.69
C GLY A 132 -9.58 -48.40 -28.27
N PHE A 133 -10.05 -49.14 -27.26
CA PHE A 133 -9.96 -48.75 -25.87
C PHE A 133 -8.50 -48.58 -25.40
N TYR A 134 -7.65 -49.59 -25.61
CA TYR A 134 -6.25 -49.50 -25.19
C TYR A 134 -5.45 -48.44 -25.97
N ARG A 135 -5.77 -48.20 -27.25
CA ARG A 135 -5.21 -47.07 -28.00
C ARG A 135 -5.60 -45.72 -27.39
N ALA A 136 -6.87 -45.55 -27.01
CA ALA A 136 -7.34 -44.33 -26.37
C ALA A 136 -6.69 -44.13 -24.98
N VAL A 137 -6.50 -45.21 -24.20
CA VAL A 137 -5.80 -45.16 -22.91
C VAL A 137 -4.36 -44.67 -23.06
N TRP A 138 -3.60 -45.20 -24.03
CA TRP A 138 -2.23 -44.74 -24.27
C TRP A 138 -2.18 -43.28 -24.73
N ALA A 139 -3.09 -42.86 -25.61
CA ALA A 139 -3.22 -41.45 -25.97
C ALA A 139 -3.50 -40.56 -24.75
N PHE A 140 -4.32 -41.03 -23.80
CA PHE A 140 -4.55 -40.33 -22.54
C PHE A 140 -3.29 -40.19 -21.68
N VAL A 141 -2.53 -41.27 -21.53
CA VAL A 141 -1.29 -41.28 -20.74
C VAL A 141 -0.28 -40.28 -21.31
N GLU A 142 -0.11 -40.27 -22.64
CA GLU A 142 0.75 -39.31 -23.34
C GLU A 142 0.29 -37.86 -23.12
N ILE A 143 -1.01 -37.60 -23.29
CA ILE A 143 -1.60 -36.28 -23.07
C ILE A 143 -1.39 -35.82 -21.62
N ILE A 144 -1.60 -36.70 -20.62
CA ILE A 144 -1.41 -36.39 -19.20
C ILE A 144 0.06 -36.06 -18.92
N ALA A 145 1.00 -36.87 -19.43
CA ALA A 145 2.43 -36.65 -19.25
C ALA A 145 2.87 -35.27 -19.78
N ILE A 146 2.37 -34.88 -20.95
CA ILE A 146 2.61 -33.56 -21.54
C ILE A 146 1.90 -32.46 -20.74
N ALA A 147 0.66 -32.70 -20.33
CA ALA A 147 -0.15 -31.73 -19.60
C ALA A 147 0.45 -31.32 -18.27
N THR A 148 0.93 -32.28 -17.47
CA THR A 148 1.54 -31.97 -16.18
C THR A 148 2.72 -31.01 -16.33
N VAL A 149 3.58 -31.22 -17.33
CA VAL A 149 4.74 -30.34 -17.60
C VAL A 149 4.28 -28.97 -18.08
N LEU A 150 3.33 -28.90 -19.01
CA LEU A 150 2.84 -27.64 -19.56
C LEU A 150 2.11 -26.77 -18.52
N PHE A 151 1.28 -27.36 -17.67
CA PHE A 151 0.62 -26.62 -16.58
C PHE A 151 1.62 -26.10 -15.55
N ALA A 152 2.63 -26.91 -15.19
CA ALA A 152 3.71 -26.48 -14.30
C ALA A 152 4.52 -25.32 -14.93
N ALA A 153 4.89 -25.42 -16.21
CA ALA A 153 5.59 -24.37 -16.94
C ALA A 153 4.75 -23.08 -17.03
N SER A 154 3.46 -23.18 -17.33
CA SER A 154 2.53 -22.05 -17.37
C SER A 154 2.47 -21.34 -16.01
N SER A 155 2.33 -22.09 -14.91
CA SER A 155 2.30 -21.53 -13.56
C SER A 155 3.63 -20.85 -13.17
N TRP A 156 4.76 -21.42 -13.61
CA TRP A 156 6.07 -20.81 -13.40
C TRP A 156 6.21 -19.49 -14.18
N VAL A 157 5.84 -19.45 -15.46
CA VAL A 157 5.89 -18.23 -16.30
C VAL A 157 5.02 -17.13 -15.69
N GLU A 158 3.80 -17.46 -15.25
CA GLU A 158 2.90 -16.53 -14.58
C GLU A 158 3.52 -15.97 -13.28
N SER A 159 4.13 -16.84 -12.46
CA SER A 159 4.82 -16.45 -11.23
C SER A 159 6.02 -15.53 -11.50
N ARG A 160 6.78 -15.78 -12.57
CA ARG A 160 7.92 -14.92 -12.96
C ARG A 160 7.45 -13.54 -13.41
N LEU A 161 6.39 -13.44 -14.23
CA LEU A 161 5.78 -12.17 -14.62
C LEU A 161 5.44 -11.30 -13.39
N LYS A 162 4.85 -11.90 -12.34
CA LYS A 162 4.47 -11.19 -11.10
C LYS A 162 5.68 -10.60 -10.37
N VAL A 163 6.76 -11.39 -10.22
CA VAL A 163 7.96 -10.97 -9.51
C VAL A 163 8.71 -9.86 -10.24
N GLU A 164 8.91 -10.02 -11.56
CA GLU A 164 9.63 -9.02 -12.36
C GLU A 164 8.87 -7.69 -12.41
N TRP A 165 7.53 -7.73 -12.51
CA TRP A 165 6.72 -6.52 -12.46
C TRP A 165 6.81 -5.83 -11.10
N ARG A 166 6.77 -6.59 -10.01
CA ARG A 166 6.91 -6.05 -8.65
C ARG A 166 8.27 -5.41 -8.43
N ASP A 167 9.36 -6.08 -8.80
CA ASP A 167 10.73 -5.53 -8.65
C ASP A 167 10.85 -4.19 -9.37
N TRP A 168 10.40 -4.12 -10.63
CA TRP A 168 10.42 -2.88 -11.41
C TRP A 168 9.59 -1.75 -10.78
N LEU A 169 8.33 -2.03 -10.41
CA LEU A 169 7.41 -1.02 -9.89
C LEU A 169 7.87 -0.50 -8.52
N THR A 170 8.31 -1.38 -7.63
CA THR A 170 8.84 -1.00 -6.31
C THR A 170 10.11 -0.18 -6.45
N ARG A 171 11.08 -0.60 -7.28
CA ARG A 171 12.33 0.19 -7.52
C ARG A 171 12.03 1.58 -8.06
N THR A 172 11.12 1.67 -9.03
CA THR A 172 10.72 2.95 -9.64
C THR A 172 10.09 3.88 -8.61
N LEU A 173 9.19 3.37 -7.76
CA LEU A 173 8.55 4.15 -6.72
C LEU A 173 9.54 4.57 -5.62
N LEU A 174 10.44 3.68 -5.19
CA LEU A 174 11.48 4.01 -4.21
C LEU A 174 12.43 5.10 -4.74
N ALA A 175 12.86 5.00 -6.00
CA ALA A 175 13.70 6.01 -6.63
C ALA A 175 13.01 7.38 -6.60
N LYS A 176 11.73 7.45 -7.01
CA LYS A 176 10.95 8.69 -6.96
C LYS A 176 10.72 9.19 -5.53
N TYR A 177 10.43 8.30 -4.59
CA TYR A 177 10.14 8.62 -3.19
C TYR A 177 11.34 9.27 -2.46
N TYR A 178 12.56 8.80 -2.74
CA TYR A 178 13.78 9.38 -2.18
C TYR A 178 14.36 10.53 -3.03
N SER A 179 13.92 10.70 -4.27
CA SER A 179 14.31 11.85 -5.09
C SER A 179 13.69 13.16 -4.58
N SER A 180 14.44 14.27 -4.67
CA SER A 180 13.94 15.62 -4.40
C SER A 180 13.18 15.78 -3.07
N ARG A 181 13.57 15.02 -2.03
CA ARG A 181 12.92 14.98 -0.71
C ARG A 181 11.41 14.71 -0.79
N ALA A 182 10.95 13.92 -1.78
CA ALA A 182 9.53 13.65 -1.99
C ALA A 182 8.87 13.03 -0.74
N TYR A 183 9.56 12.13 -0.03
CA TYR A 183 9.10 11.57 1.25
C TYR A 183 8.65 12.63 2.27
N TYR A 184 9.41 13.74 2.38
CA TYR A 184 9.12 14.82 3.31
C TYR A 184 7.98 15.71 2.83
N ARG A 185 7.95 16.01 1.51
CA ARG A 185 6.89 16.82 0.90
C ARG A 185 5.52 16.12 0.97
N LEU A 186 5.50 14.80 0.78
CA LEU A 186 4.29 14.00 0.92
C LEU A 186 3.73 14.07 2.34
N GLN A 187 4.58 13.95 3.36
CA GLN A 187 4.15 14.05 4.76
C GLN A 187 3.54 15.43 5.10
N GLN A 188 4.05 16.51 4.49
CA GLN A 188 3.50 17.85 4.68
C GLN A 188 2.20 18.11 3.92
N SER A 189 1.85 17.30 2.92
CA SER A 189 0.76 17.62 1.99
C SER A 189 -0.65 17.46 2.57
N HIS A 190 -0.82 16.89 3.77
CA HIS A 190 -2.10 16.71 4.50
C HIS A 190 -3.27 16.10 3.69
N VAL A 191 -3.02 15.60 2.47
CA VAL A 191 -4.01 14.90 1.66
C VAL A 191 -4.13 13.50 2.25
N GLN A 192 -5.24 13.18 2.93
CA GLN A 192 -5.51 11.84 3.50
C GLN A 192 -5.31 10.71 2.47
N LEU A 193 -5.59 11.03 1.21
CA LEU A 193 -5.36 10.13 0.07
C LEU A 193 -3.88 9.84 -0.20
N LEU A 194 -2.92 10.37 0.56
CA LEU A 194 -1.48 10.10 0.52
C LEU A 194 -0.93 9.52 1.84
N ASP A 195 -1.79 9.21 2.81
CA ASP A 195 -1.38 8.60 4.08
C ASP A 195 -0.75 7.21 3.85
N ASN A 196 0.25 6.89 4.69
CA ASN A 196 1.01 5.64 4.71
C ASN A 196 1.67 5.26 3.36
N PRO A 197 2.57 6.10 2.81
CA PRO A 197 3.27 5.80 1.55
C PRO A 197 4.11 4.51 1.64
N ASP A 198 4.60 4.16 2.83
CA ASP A 198 5.28 2.90 3.14
C ASP A 198 4.39 1.68 2.88
N GLN A 199 3.16 1.66 3.42
CA GLN A 199 2.20 0.59 3.16
C GLN A 199 1.85 0.48 1.68
N ARG A 200 1.79 1.61 0.96
CA ARG A 200 1.48 1.61 -0.47
C ARG A 200 2.61 0.99 -1.29
N ILE A 201 3.86 1.41 -1.03
CA ILE A 201 5.03 0.90 -1.76
C ILE A 201 5.25 -0.59 -1.47
N CYS A 202 4.99 -1.03 -0.23
CA CYS A 202 5.18 -2.43 0.18
C CYS A 202 3.98 -3.32 -0.18
N ASP A 203 2.79 -3.00 0.32
CA ASP A 203 1.63 -3.88 0.29
C ASP A 203 0.76 -3.65 -0.94
N ASP A 204 0.47 -2.40 -1.30
CA ASP A 204 -0.40 -2.12 -2.46
C ASP A 204 0.29 -2.49 -3.77
N VAL A 205 1.58 -2.20 -3.94
CA VAL A 205 2.34 -2.64 -5.13
C VAL A 205 2.34 -4.17 -5.26
N ALA A 206 2.56 -4.88 -4.16
CA ALA A 206 2.57 -6.34 -4.15
C ALA A 206 1.19 -6.92 -4.53
N ARG A 207 0.13 -6.43 -3.90
CA ARG A 207 -1.23 -6.89 -4.20
C ARG A 207 -1.69 -6.48 -5.60
N PHE A 208 -1.38 -5.27 -6.05
CA PHE A 208 -1.73 -4.79 -7.38
C PHE A 208 -1.11 -5.66 -8.47
N THR A 209 0.20 -5.90 -8.40
CA THR A 209 0.93 -6.68 -9.42
C THR A 209 0.48 -8.15 -9.45
N VAL A 210 0.31 -8.77 -8.29
CA VAL A 210 -0.15 -10.17 -8.18
C VAL A 210 -1.60 -10.30 -8.64
N THR A 211 -2.51 -9.48 -8.12
CA THR A 211 -3.95 -9.56 -8.42
C THR A 211 -4.21 -9.23 -9.88
N THR A 212 -3.58 -8.17 -10.42
CA THR A 212 -3.72 -7.81 -11.84
C THR A 212 -3.25 -8.94 -12.76
N ALA A 213 -2.05 -9.50 -12.52
CA ALA A 213 -1.54 -10.58 -13.35
C ALA A 213 -2.42 -11.83 -13.24
N THR A 214 -2.82 -12.23 -12.03
CA THR A 214 -3.67 -13.41 -11.81
C THR A 214 -5.02 -13.26 -12.49
N LEU A 215 -5.70 -12.12 -12.31
CA LEU A 215 -6.98 -11.84 -12.96
C LEU A 215 -6.83 -11.80 -14.49
N ALA A 216 -5.79 -11.15 -15.02
CA ALA A 216 -5.54 -11.10 -16.46
C ALA A 216 -5.35 -12.49 -17.05
N VAL A 217 -4.51 -13.34 -16.45
CA VAL A 217 -4.29 -14.72 -16.91
C VAL A 217 -5.55 -15.56 -16.79
N THR A 218 -6.25 -15.48 -15.66
CA THR A 218 -7.45 -16.28 -15.44
C THR A 218 -8.54 -15.88 -16.42
N LEU A 219 -8.83 -14.59 -16.60
CA LEU A 219 -9.82 -14.10 -17.55
C LEU A 219 -9.45 -14.45 -18.99
N LEU A 220 -8.19 -14.28 -19.37
CA LEU A 220 -7.70 -14.65 -20.70
C LEU A 220 -7.89 -16.15 -20.97
N GLY A 221 -7.50 -17.00 -20.02
CA GLY A 221 -7.70 -18.45 -20.10
C GLY A 221 -9.17 -18.82 -20.18
N LYS A 222 -10.06 -18.16 -19.43
CA LYS A 222 -11.52 -18.37 -19.54
C LYS A 222 -12.04 -17.98 -20.92
N VAL A 223 -11.60 -16.85 -21.49
CA VAL A 223 -11.98 -16.43 -22.84
C VAL A 223 -11.52 -17.44 -23.89
N PHE A 224 -10.25 -17.84 -23.86
CA PHE A 224 -9.71 -18.83 -24.80
C PHE A 224 -10.42 -20.17 -24.70
N ASN A 225 -10.62 -20.68 -23.47
CA ASN A 225 -11.36 -21.92 -23.26
C ASN A 225 -12.78 -21.82 -23.79
N SER A 226 -13.51 -20.75 -23.47
CA SER A 226 -14.88 -20.57 -23.96
C SER A 226 -14.96 -20.51 -25.48
N LEU A 227 -14.06 -19.78 -26.14
CA LEU A 227 -14.01 -19.72 -27.60
C LEU A 227 -13.68 -21.08 -28.23
N ALA A 228 -12.68 -21.77 -27.68
CA ALA A 228 -12.25 -23.07 -28.18
C ALA A 228 -13.35 -24.13 -28.02
N PHE A 229 -13.98 -24.22 -26.85
CA PHE A 229 -15.07 -25.18 -26.61
C PHE A 229 -16.36 -24.78 -27.31
N ALA A 230 -16.63 -23.49 -27.55
CA ALA A 230 -17.73 -23.07 -28.40
C ALA A 230 -17.53 -23.58 -29.84
N GLY A 231 -16.29 -23.56 -30.35
CA GLY A 231 -15.94 -24.17 -31.63
C GLY A 231 -16.15 -25.69 -31.67
N VAL A 232 -15.75 -26.41 -30.61
CA VAL A 232 -16.02 -27.86 -30.49
C VAL A 232 -17.52 -28.14 -30.50
N LEU A 233 -18.32 -27.41 -29.72
CA LEU A 233 -19.78 -27.53 -29.69
C LEU A 233 -20.43 -27.20 -31.04
N TRP A 234 -19.94 -26.16 -31.71
CA TRP A 234 -20.42 -25.77 -33.04
C TRP A 234 -20.22 -26.89 -34.06
N SER A 235 -19.10 -27.61 -33.97
CA SER A 235 -18.82 -28.77 -34.85
C SER A 235 -19.76 -29.95 -34.62
N ILE A 236 -20.37 -30.07 -33.43
CA ILE A 236 -21.34 -31.12 -33.09
C ILE A 236 -22.77 -30.68 -33.47
N SER A 237 -23.18 -29.50 -33.00
CA SER A 237 -24.49 -28.91 -33.32
C SER A 237 -24.53 -27.41 -32.95
N PRO A 238 -24.75 -26.51 -33.93
CA PRO A 238 -24.92 -25.08 -33.66
C PRO A 238 -26.07 -24.77 -32.69
N LYS A 239 -27.13 -25.61 -32.64
CA LYS A 239 -28.26 -25.45 -31.72
C LYS A 239 -27.82 -25.56 -30.25
N LEU A 240 -26.81 -26.38 -29.96
CA LEU A 240 -26.28 -26.55 -28.60
C LEU A 240 -25.56 -25.28 -28.12
N VAL A 241 -24.85 -24.59 -29.02
CA VAL A 241 -24.17 -23.32 -28.72
C VAL A 241 -25.19 -22.24 -28.34
N VAL A 242 -26.27 -22.11 -29.11
CA VAL A 242 -27.34 -21.13 -28.80
C VAL A 242 -27.97 -21.44 -27.45
N PHE A 243 -28.35 -22.69 -27.20
CA PHE A 243 -28.93 -23.09 -25.92
C PHE A 243 -27.98 -22.78 -24.74
N LEU A 244 -26.70 -23.10 -24.88
CA LEU A 244 -25.69 -22.84 -23.87
C LEU A 244 -25.50 -21.35 -23.61
N VAL A 245 -25.47 -20.52 -24.65
CA VAL A 245 -25.37 -19.06 -24.48
C VAL A 245 -26.59 -18.52 -23.74
N THR A 246 -27.81 -18.95 -24.10
CA THR A 246 -29.02 -18.56 -23.38
C THR A 246 -28.98 -19.02 -21.91
N TYR A 247 -28.54 -20.24 -21.66
CA TYR A 247 -28.37 -20.80 -20.33
C TYR A 247 -27.33 -20.03 -19.50
N ALA A 248 -26.19 -19.70 -20.10
CA ALA A 248 -25.10 -18.89 -19.53
C ALA A 248 -25.58 -17.50 -19.13
N VAL A 249 -26.29 -16.82 -20.03
CA VAL A 249 -26.83 -15.46 -19.80
C VAL A 249 -27.85 -15.49 -18.67
N ALA A 250 -28.79 -16.44 -18.68
CA ALA A 250 -29.79 -16.57 -17.62
C ALA A 250 -29.14 -16.83 -16.25
N GLY A 251 -28.17 -17.76 -16.19
CA GLY A 251 -27.41 -18.02 -14.97
C GLY A 251 -26.64 -16.82 -14.46
N THR A 252 -25.96 -16.10 -15.36
CA THR A 252 -25.22 -14.87 -15.04
C THR A 252 -26.15 -13.80 -14.46
N ALA A 253 -27.33 -13.62 -15.06
CA ALA A 253 -28.32 -12.64 -14.63
C ALA A 253 -28.82 -12.94 -13.20
N VAL A 254 -29.25 -14.18 -12.93
CA VAL A 254 -29.71 -14.58 -11.59
C VAL A 254 -28.58 -14.41 -10.57
N THR A 255 -27.37 -14.84 -10.91
CA THR A 255 -26.24 -14.79 -9.98
C THR A 255 -25.82 -13.34 -9.68
N SER A 256 -25.73 -12.49 -10.71
CA SER A 256 -25.30 -11.10 -10.56
C SER A 256 -26.37 -10.22 -9.91
N PHE A 257 -27.61 -10.29 -10.41
CA PHE A 257 -28.69 -9.41 -9.94
C PHE A 257 -29.34 -9.90 -8.65
N GLY A 258 -29.49 -11.22 -8.48
CA GLY A 258 -30.13 -11.81 -7.30
C GLY A 258 -29.22 -11.87 -6.08
N PHE A 259 -27.99 -12.37 -6.25
CA PHE A 259 -27.07 -12.62 -5.13
C PHE A 259 -25.93 -11.60 -5.07
N GLY A 260 -25.32 -11.28 -6.21
CA GLY A 260 -24.13 -10.43 -6.31
C GLY A 260 -24.33 -9.09 -5.62
N ARG A 261 -25.39 -8.36 -5.97
CA ARG A 261 -25.75 -7.05 -5.39
C ARG A 261 -25.84 -7.03 -3.86
N GLN A 262 -26.39 -8.08 -3.26
CA GLN A 262 -26.59 -8.15 -1.81
C GLN A 262 -25.32 -8.59 -1.08
N LEU A 263 -24.62 -9.60 -1.62
CA LEU A 263 -23.34 -10.05 -1.08
C LEU A 263 -22.30 -8.94 -1.06
N MET A 264 -22.29 -8.13 -2.12
CA MET A 264 -21.53 -6.91 -2.26
C MET A 264 -21.73 -5.92 -1.11
N ARG A 265 -22.99 -5.56 -0.83
CA ARG A 265 -23.33 -4.65 0.27
C ARG A 265 -22.90 -5.21 1.62
N LEU A 266 -23.07 -6.51 1.84
CA LEU A 266 -22.67 -7.18 3.08
C LEU A 266 -21.13 -7.26 3.23
N HIS A 267 -20.40 -7.43 2.12
CA HIS A 267 -18.94 -7.41 2.12
C HIS A 267 -18.40 -6.04 2.52
N PHE A 268 -18.94 -4.95 1.97
CA PHE A 268 -18.53 -3.60 2.36
C PHE A 268 -18.81 -3.31 3.83
N ARG A 269 -20.01 -3.66 4.32
CA ARG A 269 -20.36 -3.51 5.75
C ARG A 269 -19.44 -4.34 6.67
N MET A 270 -18.96 -5.50 6.21
CA MET A 270 -17.99 -6.29 6.97
C MET A 270 -16.67 -5.54 7.08
N LEU A 271 -16.12 -5.05 5.96
CA LEU A 271 -14.85 -4.30 5.96
C LEU A 271 -14.93 -3.06 6.86
N GLN A 272 -16.06 -2.37 6.86
CA GLN A 272 -16.30 -1.22 7.74
C GLN A 272 -16.31 -1.63 9.21
N ALA A 273 -17.09 -2.65 9.59
CA ALA A 273 -17.16 -3.13 10.98
C ALA A 273 -15.81 -3.67 11.49
N GLU A 274 -15.02 -4.31 10.62
CA GLU A 274 -13.65 -4.74 10.93
C GLU A 274 -12.72 -3.53 11.13
N GLY A 275 -12.85 -2.51 10.28
CA GLY A 275 -12.17 -1.23 10.43
C GLY A 275 -12.47 -0.56 11.77
N ASP A 276 -13.74 -0.50 12.17
CA ASP A 276 -14.17 0.11 13.44
C ASP A 276 -13.59 -0.63 14.66
N LEU A 277 -13.55 -1.97 14.62
CA LEU A 277 -12.92 -2.79 15.65
C LEU A 277 -11.41 -2.52 15.72
N ARG A 278 -10.71 -2.55 14.58
CA ARG A 278 -9.28 -2.30 14.51
C ARG A 278 -8.93 -0.89 14.97
N PHE A 279 -9.70 0.11 14.57
CA PHE A 279 -9.54 1.49 15.00
C PHE A 279 -9.64 1.63 16.52
N GLY A 280 -10.63 0.97 17.14
CA GLY A 280 -10.75 0.90 18.59
C GLY A 280 -9.47 0.37 19.26
N LEU A 281 -8.94 -0.76 18.79
CA LEU A 281 -7.73 -1.38 19.33
C LEU A 281 -6.47 -0.53 19.12
N VAL A 282 -6.34 0.14 17.98
CA VAL A 282 -5.22 1.06 17.71
C VAL A 282 -5.26 2.23 18.70
N ARG A 283 -6.44 2.82 18.94
CA ARG A 283 -6.60 3.88 19.95
C ARG A 283 -6.26 3.40 21.35
N THR A 284 -6.64 2.18 21.72
CA THR A 284 -6.26 1.58 23.01
C THR A 284 -4.74 1.48 23.13
N ARG A 285 -4.04 1.01 22.09
CA ARG A 285 -2.57 0.93 22.08
C ARG A 285 -1.90 2.30 22.19
N GLU A 286 -2.39 3.28 21.43
CA GLU A 286 -1.85 4.65 21.42
C GLU A 286 -2.01 5.37 22.76
N ASN A 287 -3.00 4.97 23.57
CA ASN A 287 -3.32 5.58 24.85
C ASN A 287 -3.18 4.59 26.02
N ALA A 288 -2.36 3.55 25.87
CA ALA A 288 -2.27 2.44 26.82
C ALA A 288 -1.87 2.90 28.22
N GLU A 289 -0.92 3.85 28.31
CA GLU A 289 -0.47 4.42 29.57
C GLU A 289 -1.60 5.19 30.28
N SER A 290 -2.30 6.07 29.57
CA SER A 290 -3.46 6.80 30.11
C SER A 290 -4.56 5.84 30.57
N ILE A 291 -4.87 4.81 29.78
CA ILE A 291 -5.89 3.81 30.12
C ILE A 291 -5.49 3.05 31.39
N ALA A 292 -4.21 2.67 31.50
CA ALA A 292 -3.67 2.00 32.70
C ALA A 292 -3.71 2.91 33.93
N PHE A 293 -3.39 4.20 33.78
CA PHE A 293 -3.50 5.18 34.86
C PHE A 293 -4.95 5.34 35.34
N TYR A 294 -5.91 5.39 34.42
CA TYR A 294 -7.34 5.50 34.75
C TYR A 294 -8.00 4.17 35.14
N ARG A 295 -7.31 3.02 34.99
CA ARG A 295 -7.87 1.67 35.16
C ARG A 295 -9.15 1.46 34.31
N GLY A 296 -9.07 1.92 33.06
CA GLY A 296 -10.20 1.96 32.11
C GLY A 296 -10.43 0.67 31.31
N GLU A 297 -9.77 -0.44 31.66
CA GLU A 297 -9.72 -1.64 30.82
C GLU A 297 -11.10 -2.29 30.60
N GLY A 298 -12.00 -2.21 31.59
CA GLY A 298 -13.36 -2.77 31.48
C GLY A 298 -14.21 -2.07 30.42
N GLU A 299 -14.18 -0.73 30.38
CA GLU A 299 -14.95 0.07 29.41
C GLU A 299 -14.42 -0.14 27.99
N GLN A 300 -13.08 -0.20 27.84
CA GLN A 300 -12.42 -0.50 26.57
C GLN A 300 -12.74 -1.91 26.08
N ARG A 301 -12.74 -2.91 26.97
CA ARG A 301 -13.14 -4.29 26.65
C ARG A 301 -14.58 -4.34 26.15
N ASP A 302 -15.51 -3.71 26.85
CA ASP A 302 -16.93 -3.77 26.50
C ASP A 302 -17.20 -3.04 25.18
N SER A 303 -16.48 -1.95 24.89
CA SER A 303 -16.51 -1.27 23.59
C SER A 303 -16.01 -2.16 22.45
N ALA A 304 -14.87 -2.83 22.64
CA ALA A 304 -14.33 -3.77 21.66
C ALA A 304 -15.29 -4.95 21.42
N LEU A 305 -15.93 -5.50 22.47
CA LEU A 305 -16.90 -6.58 22.35
C LEU A 305 -18.17 -6.16 21.59
N ARG A 306 -18.65 -4.91 21.75
CA ARG A 306 -19.77 -4.39 20.95
C ARG A 306 -19.42 -4.31 19.47
N ASN A 307 -18.25 -3.78 19.13
CA ASN A 307 -17.79 -3.70 17.73
C ASN A 307 -17.62 -5.10 17.13
N LEU A 308 -17.07 -6.04 17.90
CA LEU A 308 -16.98 -7.44 17.50
C LEU A 308 -18.37 -8.05 17.25
N GLY A 309 -19.35 -7.78 18.12
CA GLY A 309 -20.73 -8.24 17.93
C GLY A 309 -21.32 -7.78 16.59
N HIS A 310 -21.18 -6.50 16.26
CA HIS A 310 -21.62 -5.95 14.97
C HIS A 310 -20.94 -6.61 13.78
N LEU A 311 -19.62 -6.83 13.85
CA LEU A 311 -18.86 -7.54 12.82
C LEU A 311 -19.37 -8.96 12.62
N ILE A 312 -19.55 -9.72 13.71
CA ILE A 312 -20.03 -11.09 13.67
C ILE A 312 -21.45 -11.18 13.07
N ASP A 313 -22.34 -10.25 13.39
CA ASP A 313 -23.69 -10.23 12.82
C ASP A 313 -23.70 -9.99 11.30
N VAL A 314 -22.83 -9.10 10.82
CA VAL A 314 -22.65 -8.89 9.37
C VAL A 314 -22.04 -10.13 8.72
N MET A 315 -21.05 -10.76 9.36
CA MET A 315 -20.45 -12.01 8.87
C MET A 315 -21.48 -13.15 8.76
N ARG A 316 -22.32 -13.36 9.78
CA ARG A 316 -23.38 -14.38 9.76
C ARG A 316 -24.37 -14.16 8.62
N ARG A 317 -24.83 -12.92 8.41
CA ARG A 317 -25.71 -12.58 7.29
C ARG A 317 -25.04 -12.83 5.93
N ARG A 318 -23.75 -12.50 5.79
CA ARG A 318 -22.98 -12.80 4.58
C ARG A 318 -22.91 -14.30 4.31
N ILE A 319 -22.62 -15.10 5.34
CA ILE A 319 -22.55 -16.56 5.23
C ILE A 319 -23.88 -17.14 4.75
N ALA A 320 -25.02 -16.68 5.29
CA ALA A 320 -26.34 -17.15 4.86
C ALA A 320 -26.61 -16.85 3.37
N TRP A 321 -26.33 -15.64 2.92
CA TRP A 321 -26.46 -15.27 1.50
C TRP A 321 -25.49 -16.04 0.61
N PHE A 322 -24.27 -16.28 1.09
CA PHE A 322 -23.25 -17.05 0.37
C PHE A 322 -23.64 -18.52 0.25
N ALA A 323 -24.26 -19.10 1.28
CA ALA A 323 -24.82 -20.45 1.22
C ALA A 323 -25.94 -20.55 0.18
N GLY A 324 -26.82 -19.54 0.09
CA GLY A 324 -27.85 -19.45 -0.96
C GLY A 324 -27.25 -19.35 -2.37
N LEU A 325 -26.20 -18.54 -2.54
CA LEU A 325 -25.45 -18.45 -3.79
C LEU A 325 -24.81 -19.80 -4.15
N ASN A 326 -24.20 -20.49 -3.19
CA ASN A 326 -23.60 -21.82 -3.42
C ASN A 326 -24.66 -22.85 -3.80
N LEU A 327 -25.83 -22.83 -3.17
CA LEU A 327 -26.94 -23.70 -3.55
C LEU A 327 -27.35 -23.46 -5.01
N TRP A 328 -27.52 -22.19 -5.39
CA TRP A 328 -27.86 -21.81 -6.77
C TRP A 328 -26.78 -22.23 -7.76
N THR A 329 -25.52 -21.84 -7.53
CA THR A 329 -24.40 -22.11 -8.43
C THR A 329 -24.10 -23.60 -8.56
N ASN A 330 -24.27 -24.39 -7.50
CA ASN A 330 -24.17 -25.85 -7.56
C ASN A 330 -25.30 -26.46 -8.38
N ALA A 331 -26.56 -26.07 -8.14
CA ALA A 331 -27.70 -26.57 -8.92
C ALA A 331 -27.56 -26.23 -10.40
N TYR A 332 -27.13 -24.99 -10.69
CA TYR A 332 -26.82 -24.51 -12.03
C TYR A 332 -25.67 -25.33 -12.67
N THR A 333 -24.56 -25.53 -11.97
CA THR A 333 -23.44 -26.32 -12.49
C THR A 333 -23.82 -27.79 -12.71
N TYR A 334 -24.55 -28.42 -11.79
CA TYR A 334 -24.97 -29.82 -11.95
C TYR A 334 -25.94 -30.04 -13.09
N ALA A 335 -26.78 -29.06 -13.43
CA ALA A 335 -27.63 -29.15 -14.62
C ALA A 335 -26.79 -29.30 -15.91
N THR A 336 -25.56 -28.80 -15.95
CA THR A 336 -24.65 -28.98 -17.10
C THR A 336 -24.13 -30.42 -17.26
N ILE A 337 -24.30 -31.28 -16.26
CA ILE A 337 -23.98 -32.71 -16.38
C ILE A 337 -25.07 -33.42 -17.21
N LEU A 338 -26.35 -33.08 -16.96
CA LEU A 338 -27.50 -33.76 -17.54
C LEU A 338 -28.02 -33.13 -18.83
N LEU A 339 -28.14 -31.80 -18.87
CA LEU A 339 -28.76 -31.07 -20.00
C LEU A 339 -28.10 -31.39 -21.35
N PRO A 340 -26.75 -31.42 -21.48
CA PRO A 340 -26.14 -31.69 -22.77
C PRO A 340 -26.46 -33.09 -23.26
N SER A 341 -26.41 -34.07 -22.36
CA SER A 341 -26.78 -35.45 -22.68
C SER A 341 -28.24 -35.57 -23.11
N LEU A 342 -29.17 -34.88 -22.45
CA LEU A 342 -30.59 -34.87 -22.83
C LEU A 342 -30.80 -34.28 -24.23
N LEU A 343 -30.07 -33.21 -24.57
CA LEU A 343 -30.16 -32.55 -25.88
C LEU A 343 -29.53 -33.38 -27.01
N THR A 344 -28.48 -34.14 -26.72
CA THR A 344 -27.80 -34.99 -27.72
C THR A 344 -28.37 -36.41 -27.81
N ALA A 345 -29.08 -36.88 -26.78
CA ALA A 345 -29.55 -38.26 -26.68
C ALA A 345 -30.42 -38.71 -27.87
N PRO A 346 -31.40 -37.93 -28.38
CA PRO A 346 -32.18 -38.34 -29.55
C PRO A 346 -31.29 -38.69 -30.75
N ARG A 347 -30.31 -37.83 -31.05
CA ARG A 347 -29.37 -38.04 -32.17
C ARG A 347 -28.50 -39.28 -31.99
N TYR A 348 -28.18 -39.64 -30.75
CA TYR A 348 -27.46 -40.89 -30.46
C TYR A 348 -28.35 -42.12 -30.69
N PHE A 349 -29.59 -42.09 -30.19
CA PHE A 349 -30.54 -43.18 -30.39
C PHE A 349 -30.96 -43.35 -31.86
N ASP A 350 -30.95 -42.26 -32.63
CA ASP A 350 -31.15 -42.26 -34.09
C ASP A 350 -29.89 -42.71 -34.87
N GLY A 351 -28.75 -42.93 -34.19
CA GLY A 351 -27.49 -43.38 -34.80
C GLY A 351 -26.70 -42.29 -35.54
N GLU A 352 -27.07 -41.01 -35.40
CA GLU A 352 -26.39 -39.89 -36.07
C GLU A 352 -25.03 -39.53 -35.45
N ILE A 353 -24.84 -39.85 -34.15
CA ILE A 353 -23.63 -39.53 -33.40
C ILE A 353 -23.17 -40.73 -32.56
N GLU A 354 -21.87 -40.80 -32.28
CA GLU A 354 -21.29 -41.81 -31.38
C GLU A 354 -21.54 -41.46 -29.91
N TYR A 355 -21.51 -42.48 -29.03
CA TYR A 355 -21.66 -42.29 -27.58
C TYR A 355 -20.66 -41.28 -27.01
N GLY A 356 -19.41 -41.29 -27.48
CA GLY A 356 -18.38 -40.35 -27.02
C GLY A 356 -18.74 -38.88 -27.24
N VAL A 357 -19.56 -38.56 -28.25
CA VAL A 357 -20.01 -37.19 -28.54
C VAL A 357 -20.84 -36.64 -27.38
N ILE A 358 -21.60 -37.49 -26.69
CA ILE A 358 -22.38 -37.10 -25.50
C ILE A 358 -21.43 -36.62 -24.39
N SER A 359 -20.39 -37.41 -24.09
CA SER A 359 -19.40 -37.07 -23.07
C SER A 359 -18.63 -35.80 -23.42
N GLN A 360 -18.26 -35.64 -24.70
CA GLN A 360 -17.57 -34.46 -25.21
C GLN A 360 -18.42 -33.20 -25.09
N THR A 361 -19.72 -33.32 -25.39
CA THR A 361 -20.68 -32.22 -25.27
C THR A 361 -20.82 -31.78 -23.82
N SER A 362 -20.97 -32.72 -22.88
CA SER A 362 -21.04 -32.40 -21.45
C SER A 362 -19.76 -31.73 -20.95
N TYR A 363 -18.59 -32.19 -21.39
CA TYR A 363 -17.31 -31.56 -21.05
C TYR A 363 -17.21 -30.12 -21.58
N ALA A 364 -17.59 -29.90 -22.84
CA ALA A 364 -17.56 -28.57 -23.46
C ALA A 364 -18.54 -27.59 -22.80
N PHE A 365 -19.75 -28.06 -22.44
CA PHE A 365 -20.73 -27.28 -21.67
C PHE A 365 -20.16 -26.84 -20.32
N ALA A 366 -19.59 -27.76 -19.55
CA ALA A 366 -19.01 -27.46 -18.25
C ALA A 366 -17.89 -26.41 -18.36
N ARG A 367 -17.03 -26.50 -19.39
CA ARG A 367 -15.92 -25.56 -19.59
C ARG A 367 -16.36 -24.14 -19.91
N ILE A 368 -17.41 -23.98 -20.71
CA ILE A 368 -17.99 -22.66 -21.01
C ILE A 368 -18.74 -22.13 -19.79
N ASN A 369 -19.46 -23.00 -19.06
CA ASN A 369 -20.17 -22.63 -17.84
C ASN A 369 -19.22 -22.13 -16.74
N ASP A 370 -18.06 -22.79 -16.58
CA ASP A 370 -17.00 -22.39 -15.65
C ASP A 370 -16.46 -20.98 -15.89
N ALA A 371 -16.64 -20.41 -17.08
CA ALA A 371 -16.23 -19.04 -17.39
C ALA A 371 -17.19 -17.99 -16.83
N VAL A 372 -18.47 -18.35 -16.62
CA VAL A 372 -19.48 -17.45 -16.05
C VAL A 372 -19.25 -17.24 -14.56
N SER A 373 -18.87 -18.29 -13.84
CA SER A 373 -18.73 -18.26 -12.37
C SER A 373 -17.56 -17.41 -11.86
N ILE A 374 -16.61 -17.04 -12.72
CA ILE A 374 -15.40 -16.32 -12.31
C ILE A 374 -15.69 -14.92 -11.78
N LEU A 375 -16.65 -14.21 -12.38
CA LEU A 375 -16.93 -12.81 -12.05
C LEU A 375 -17.46 -12.66 -10.62
N ILE A 376 -18.29 -13.62 -10.19
CA ILE A 376 -18.83 -13.63 -8.83
C ILE A 376 -17.81 -14.19 -7.85
N ALA A 377 -17.05 -15.23 -8.23
CA ALA A 377 -16.06 -15.84 -7.35
C ALA A 377 -14.92 -14.86 -6.99
N ASN A 378 -14.49 -14.05 -7.95
CA ASN A 378 -13.35 -13.13 -7.79
C ASN A 378 -13.75 -11.70 -7.42
N PHE A 379 -15.00 -11.51 -6.97
CA PHE A 379 -15.54 -10.18 -6.70
C PHE A 379 -14.65 -9.38 -5.71
N SER A 380 -14.25 -9.99 -4.60
CA SER A 380 -13.41 -9.35 -3.59
C SER A 380 -12.04 -8.90 -4.14
N GLU A 381 -11.50 -9.64 -5.11
CA GLU A 381 -10.24 -9.30 -5.76
C GLU A 381 -10.40 -8.09 -6.69
N PHE A 382 -11.52 -7.99 -7.44
CA PHE A 382 -11.81 -6.80 -8.24
C PHE A 382 -11.98 -5.55 -7.37
N ALA A 383 -12.70 -5.67 -6.25
CA ALA A 383 -12.88 -4.57 -5.31
C ALA A 383 -11.55 -4.12 -4.66
N GLY A 384 -10.74 -5.10 -4.24
CA GLY A 384 -9.40 -4.84 -3.70
C GLY A 384 -8.50 -4.14 -4.72
N LEU A 385 -8.45 -4.65 -5.95
CA LEU A 385 -7.65 -4.08 -7.03
C LEU A 385 -8.05 -2.64 -7.37
N ALA A 386 -9.35 -2.34 -7.38
CA ALA A 386 -9.84 -0.97 -7.61
C ALA A 386 -9.33 0.00 -6.52
N ALA A 387 -9.38 -0.41 -5.26
CA ALA A 387 -8.92 0.40 -4.13
C ALA A 387 -7.39 0.59 -4.16
N GLU A 388 -6.63 -0.47 -4.42
CA GLU A 388 -5.17 -0.42 -4.60
C GLU A 388 -4.77 0.48 -5.77
N THR A 389 -5.45 0.36 -6.90
CA THR A 389 -5.23 1.20 -8.09
C THR A 389 -5.40 2.68 -7.76
N GLN A 390 -6.46 3.03 -7.02
CA GLN A 390 -6.70 4.42 -6.64
C GLN A 390 -5.58 4.98 -5.75
N ARG A 391 -5.12 4.20 -4.76
CA ARG A 391 -4.05 4.61 -3.83
C ARG A 391 -2.70 4.72 -4.52
N LEU A 392 -2.38 3.79 -5.43
CA LEU A 392 -1.14 3.80 -6.21
C LEU A 392 -1.13 4.95 -7.24
N ASP A 393 -2.21 5.16 -7.98
CA ASP A 393 -2.31 6.28 -8.92
C ASP A 393 -2.20 7.63 -8.21
N ALA A 394 -2.80 7.76 -7.01
CA ALA A 394 -2.64 8.96 -6.19
C ALA A 394 -1.19 9.18 -5.75
N LEU A 395 -0.51 8.13 -5.28
CA LEU A 395 0.89 8.19 -4.86
C LEU A 395 1.80 8.55 -6.04
N MET A 396 1.66 7.86 -7.18
CA MET A 396 2.46 8.12 -8.39
C MET A 396 2.33 9.56 -8.86
N ARG A 397 1.10 10.09 -8.91
CA ARG A 397 0.87 11.49 -9.26
C ARG A 397 1.52 12.46 -8.27
N ALA A 398 1.43 12.18 -6.98
CA ALA A 398 2.04 13.02 -5.97
C ALA A 398 3.58 12.98 -6.02
N LEU A 399 4.16 11.85 -6.42
CA LEU A 399 5.60 11.71 -6.65
C LEU A 399 6.08 12.39 -7.94
N ASP A 400 5.25 12.39 -8.99
CA ASP A 400 5.57 13.02 -10.28
C ASP A 400 5.38 14.55 -10.26
N CYS A 401 4.51 15.05 -9.37
CA CYS A 401 4.28 16.48 -9.22
C CYS A 401 5.48 17.12 -8.51
N LYS A 402 6.32 17.84 -9.26
CA LYS A 402 7.39 18.66 -8.67
C LYS A 402 6.83 19.75 -7.76
N ASP A 403 5.61 20.22 -8.03
CA ASP A 403 4.90 21.22 -7.25
C ASP A 403 3.65 20.57 -6.63
N LEU A 404 3.77 19.93 -5.46
CA LEU A 404 2.56 19.61 -4.72
C LEU A 404 1.81 20.92 -4.39
N PRO A 405 0.47 20.96 -4.50
CA PRO A 405 -0.31 22.16 -4.20
C PRO A 405 -0.21 22.48 -2.70
N GLY A 406 0.79 23.28 -2.35
CA GLY A 406 1.16 23.66 -0.99
C GLY A 406 2.19 24.79 -1.04
N GLY A 407 1.73 25.98 -1.43
CA GLY A 407 2.47 27.24 -1.37
C GLY A 407 3.48 27.44 -2.51
N ARG A 408 3.22 28.42 -3.39
CA ARG A 408 4.22 28.95 -4.33
C ARG A 408 5.45 29.36 -3.53
N THR A 409 6.55 28.64 -3.72
CA THR A 409 7.81 28.95 -3.06
C THR A 409 8.42 30.13 -3.80
N GLU A 410 8.37 31.32 -3.20
CA GLU A 410 9.16 32.48 -3.65
C GLU A 410 10.48 32.59 -2.87
N ILE A 411 10.84 31.58 -2.07
CA ILE A 411 12.14 31.52 -1.38
C ILE A 411 13.21 31.16 -2.39
N LEU A 412 13.79 32.18 -3.01
CA LEU A 412 14.92 32.02 -3.91
C LEU A 412 16.17 31.60 -3.10
N ARG A 413 16.87 30.60 -3.62
CA ARG A 413 18.18 30.17 -3.14
C ARG A 413 19.16 30.36 -4.29
N ALA A 414 20.02 31.36 -4.17
CA ALA A 414 21.05 31.63 -5.15
C ALA A 414 22.33 30.86 -4.76
N ASP A 415 22.67 29.85 -5.56
CA ASP A 415 24.00 29.23 -5.58
C ASP A 415 24.84 29.96 -6.65
N ASP A 416 25.22 31.21 -6.41
CA ASP A 416 26.11 31.91 -7.35
C ASP A 416 27.54 31.40 -7.19
N GLY A 417 28.12 30.96 -8.31
CA GLY A 417 29.53 30.63 -8.40
C GLY A 417 30.40 31.82 -7.99
N ALA A 418 31.41 31.53 -7.16
CA ALA A 418 32.59 32.36 -6.91
C ALA A 418 32.36 33.89 -6.97
N SER A 419 31.51 34.42 -6.10
CA SER A 419 31.62 35.83 -5.68
C SER A 419 31.94 35.90 -4.20
N ALA A 420 33.17 36.36 -3.95
CA ALA A 420 33.78 36.57 -2.65
C ALA A 420 32.98 37.57 -1.80
N GLY A 421 32.04 37.06 -1.03
CA GLY A 421 31.43 37.77 0.10
C GLY A 421 31.88 37.15 1.41
N SER A 422 32.13 37.98 2.42
CA SER A 422 32.37 37.56 3.81
C SER A 422 31.13 36.98 4.52
N GLU A 423 29.98 36.97 3.84
CA GLU A 423 28.68 36.53 4.38
C GLU A 423 28.50 35.02 4.24
N MET A 424 28.29 34.35 5.37
CA MET A 424 27.97 32.91 5.48
C MET A 424 26.47 32.63 5.39
N LEU A 425 25.63 33.60 5.76
CA LEU A 425 24.16 33.55 5.63
C LEU A 425 23.64 34.95 5.32
N ALA A 426 22.75 35.07 4.35
CA ALA A 426 21.96 36.29 4.16
C ALA A 426 20.50 35.95 3.97
N ILE A 427 19.65 36.48 4.84
CA ILE A 427 18.20 36.43 4.76
C ILE A 427 17.72 37.83 4.39
N ARG A 428 16.90 37.96 3.34
CA ARG A 428 16.32 39.25 2.93
C ARG A 428 14.80 39.14 2.82
N ALA A 429 14.11 40.03 3.53
CA ALA A 429 12.66 40.18 3.53
C ALA A 429 11.89 38.85 3.68
N LEU A 430 12.36 37.97 4.58
CA LEU A 430 11.76 36.66 4.79
C LEU A 430 10.42 36.79 5.52
N HIS A 431 9.36 36.43 4.83
CA HIS A 431 8.00 36.36 5.35
C HIS A 431 7.56 34.90 5.40
N LEU A 432 7.29 34.36 6.59
CA LEU A 432 6.89 32.97 6.80
C LEU A 432 5.47 32.89 7.34
N THR A 433 4.70 31.95 6.79
CA THR A 433 3.35 31.62 7.26
C THR A 433 3.25 30.15 7.64
N THR A 434 2.23 29.79 8.43
CA THR A 434 1.90 28.38 8.68
C THR A 434 1.51 27.69 7.37
N PRO A 435 1.63 26.36 7.25
CA PRO A 435 1.30 25.64 6.01
C PRO A 435 -0.14 25.87 5.53
N ARG A 436 -1.05 26.15 6.46
CA ARG A 436 -2.46 26.46 6.19
C ARG A 436 -2.74 27.95 5.94
N GLY A 437 -1.73 28.81 6.03
CA GLY A 437 -1.86 30.26 5.93
C GLY A 437 -2.58 30.94 7.11
N GLU A 438 -2.89 30.18 8.16
CA GLU A 438 -3.69 30.62 9.32
C GLU A 438 -2.94 31.65 10.20
N ALA A 439 -1.61 31.58 10.24
CA ALA A 439 -0.81 32.47 11.08
C ALA A 439 0.49 32.89 10.40
N VAL A 440 0.90 34.14 10.67
CA VAL A 440 2.20 34.67 10.27
C VAL A 440 3.21 34.32 11.35
N LEU A 441 4.25 33.59 10.96
CA LEU A 441 5.33 33.14 11.84
C LEU A 441 6.47 34.16 11.89
N CYS A 442 6.70 34.88 10.79
CA CYS A 442 7.77 35.86 10.67
C CYS A 442 7.44 36.89 9.58
N ARG A 443 7.58 38.19 9.86
CA ARG A 443 7.35 39.27 8.88
C ARG A 443 8.66 39.92 8.46
N GLU A 444 9.00 39.84 7.17
CA GLU A 444 10.08 40.60 6.52
C GLU A 444 11.47 40.51 7.23
N LEU A 445 11.81 39.35 7.78
CA LEU A 445 13.10 39.14 8.44
C LEU A 445 14.26 39.37 7.48
N SER A 446 15.15 40.28 7.88
CA SER A 446 16.37 40.58 7.14
C SER A 446 17.56 40.56 8.09
N LEU A 447 18.52 39.66 7.84
CA LEU A 447 19.76 39.55 8.61
C LEU A 447 20.87 39.01 7.72
N SER A 448 22.11 39.30 8.08
CA SER A 448 23.29 38.64 7.51
C SER A 448 24.23 38.21 8.63
N LEU A 449 24.90 37.08 8.42
CA LEU A 449 25.95 36.57 9.30
C LEU A 449 27.24 36.43 8.51
N ALA A 450 28.33 36.95 9.05
CA ALA A 450 29.67 36.79 8.52
C ALA A 450 30.38 35.55 9.09
N ARG A 451 31.52 35.20 8.50
CA ARG A 451 32.39 34.15 9.03
C ARG A 451 32.89 34.54 10.44
N GLY A 452 32.74 33.64 11.40
CA GLY A 452 33.06 33.86 12.82
C GLY A 452 31.86 34.32 13.66
N GLU A 453 30.73 34.66 13.04
CA GLU A 453 29.51 35.07 13.74
C GLU A 453 28.56 33.91 13.99
N SER A 454 27.78 34.03 15.07
CA SER A 454 26.79 33.05 15.48
C SER A 454 25.52 33.70 15.99
N LEU A 455 24.37 33.08 15.71
CA LEU A 455 23.05 33.62 16.01
C LEU A 455 22.27 32.70 16.95
N LEU A 456 21.83 33.23 18.08
CA LEU A 456 20.88 32.56 18.96
C LEU A 456 19.45 33.03 18.66
N ILE A 457 18.51 32.10 18.48
CA ILE A 457 17.09 32.43 18.34
C ILE A 457 16.36 32.07 19.63
N VAL A 458 15.74 33.07 20.26
CA VAL A 458 14.99 32.95 21.53
C VAL A 458 13.56 33.44 21.36
N GLY A 459 12.64 33.02 22.24
CA GLY A 459 11.25 33.45 22.24
C GLY A 459 10.29 32.35 22.71
N PRO A 460 8.99 32.64 22.90
CA PRO A 460 8.04 31.70 23.45
C PRO A 460 7.77 30.50 22.53
N ASN A 461 7.20 29.43 23.09
CA ASN A 461 6.79 28.26 22.33
C ASN A 461 5.75 28.65 21.28
N GLY A 462 5.89 28.12 20.06
CA GLY A 462 5.02 28.47 18.92
C GLY A 462 5.37 29.78 18.20
N ALA A 463 6.38 30.54 18.62
CA ALA A 463 6.77 31.81 17.97
C ALA A 463 7.42 31.68 16.57
N GLY A 464 7.54 30.46 16.02
CA GLY A 464 8.09 30.24 14.68
C GLY A 464 9.62 30.01 14.59
N LYS A 465 10.33 29.88 15.72
CA LYS A 465 11.80 29.68 15.79
C LYS A 465 12.29 28.53 14.89
N SER A 466 11.75 27.32 15.09
CA SER A 466 12.11 26.15 14.28
C SER A 466 11.67 26.28 12.82
N SER A 467 10.64 27.08 12.52
CA SER A 467 10.21 27.34 11.14
C SER A 467 11.20 28.23 10.39
N ILE A 468 11.82 29.20 11.06
CA ILE A 468 12.92 30.00 10.49
C ILE A 468 14.12 29.11 10.16
N LEU A 469 14.50 28.21 11.07
CA LEU A 469 15.57 27.23 10.81
C LEU A 469 15.23 26.29 9.65
N ARG A 470 13.99 25.77 9.60
CA ARG A 470 13.54 24.91 8.50
C ARG A 470 13.51 25.66 7.17
N ALA A 471 13.18 26.95 7.15
CA ALA A 471 13.28 27.79 5.95
C ALA A 471 14.73 27.93 5.49
N ALA A 472 15.66 28.16 6.42
CA ALA A 472 17.10 28.21 6.14
C ALA A 472 17.66 26.85 5.66
N ALA A 473 17.11 25.73 6.12
CA ALA A 473 17.47 24.37 5.66
C ALA A 473 16.76 23.92 4.36
N GLY A 474 15.75 24.67 3.91
CA GLY A 474 15.02 24.42 2.67
C GLY A 474 13.94 23.36 2.84
N LEU A 475 13.49 23.20 4.07
CA LEU A 475 12.42 22.30 4.49
C LEU A 475 11.10 23.05 4.70
N TRP A 476 11.13 24.38 4.86
CA TRP A 476 9.93 25.21 4.93
C TRP A 476 9.77 26.01 3.65
N THR A 477 8.66 25.79 2.94
CA THR A 477 8.38 26.38 1.62
C THR A 477 7.21 27.36 1.61
N HIS A 478 6.58 27.61 2.76
CA HIS A 478 5.42 28.50 2.88
C HIS A 478 5.88 29.91 3.29
N GLY A 479 6.01 30.78 2.30
CA GLY A 479 6.49 32.15 2.50
C GLY A 479 7.08 32.80 1.26
N LYS A 480 7.64 34.01 1.46
CA LYS A 480 8.34 34.82 0.45
C LYS A 480 9.64 35.34 1.03
N GLY A 481 10.64 35.63 0.19
CA GLY A 481 11.92 36.22 0.61
C GLY A 481 13.12 35.56 -0.06
N LEU A 482 14.33 35.98 0.28
CA LEU A 482 15.57 35.40 -0.25
C LEU A 482 16.40 34.83 0.90
N ILE A 483 16.84 33.58 0.77
CA ILE A 483 17.83 32.98 1.67
C ILE A 483 19.04 32.59 0.83
N ARG A 484 20.18 33.21 1.10
CA ARG A 484 21.44 32.98 0.43
C ARG A 484 22.43 32.33 1.39
N ILE A 485 22.98 31.20 0.96
CA ILE A 485 24.10 30.51 1.61
C ILE A 485 25.15 30.33 0.49
N PRO A 486 26.44 30.65 0.72
CA PRO A 486 27.45 30.55 -0.35
C PRO A 486 27.54 29.14 -0.92
N GLY A 487 27.52 29.03 -2.25
CA GLY A 487 27.64 27.75 -2.97
C GLY A 487 28.93 27.02 -2.59
N GLY A 488 28.82 25.72 -2.28
CA GLY A 488 29.94 24.89 -1.81
C GLY A 488 30.17 24.89 -0.29
N SER A 489 29.45 25.70 0.49
CA SER A 489 29.52 25.66 1.96
C SER A 489 29.03 24.32 2.50
N ARG A 490 29.77 23.71 3.44
CA ARG A 490 29.31 22.51 4.16
C ARG A 490 28.33 22.91 5.24
N VAL A 491 27.03 22.73 4.96
CA VAL A 491 25.95 23.02 5.91
C VAL A 491 25.54 21.74 6.63
N PHE A 492 25.43 21.80 7.96
CA PHE A 492 24.91 20.69 8.77
C PHE A 492 23.71 21.12 9.63
N PHE A 493 22.76 20.23 9.84
CA PHE A 493 21.55 20.50 10.60
C PHE A 493 21.37 19.47 11.72
N LEU A 494 21.14 19.94 12.95
CA LEU A 494 20.74 19.13 14.09
C LEU A 494 19.29 19.43 14.46
N PRO A 495 18.36 18.47 14.24
CA PRO A 495 16.96 18.64 14.63
C PRO A 495 16.74 18.48 16.14
N GLN A 496 15.62 19.02 16.63
CA GLN A 496 15.19 18.88 18.03
C GLN A 496 15.03 17.43 18.48
N ARG A 497 14.48 16.58 17.60
CA ARG A 497 14.42 15.13 17.79
C ARG A 497 15.53 14.48 16.97
N PRO A 498 16.58 13.93 17.60
CA PRO A 498 17.64 13.23 16.89
C PRO A 498 17.08 12.06 16.08
N PHE A 499 17.59 11.86 14.87
CA PHE A 499 17.27 10.70 14.05
C PHE A 499 18.33 9.62 14.22
N MET A 500 17.97 8.40 14.59
CA MET A 500 18.92 7.26 14.62
C MET A 500 18.65 6.35 13.42
N PRO A 501 19.49 6.35 12.36
CA PRO A 501 19.30 5.42 11.24
C PRO A 501 19.36 3.96 11.70
N LEU A 502 18.87 3.04 10.89
CA LEU A 502 19.10 1.62 11.12
C LEU A 502 20.55 1.26 10.78
N GLY A 503 21.16 0.36 11.54
CA GLY A 503 22.52 -0.13 11.29
C GLY A 503 23.47 0.07 12.46
N SER A 504 24.77 0.03 12.16
CA SER A 504 25.80 -0.03 13.20
C SER A 504 26.05 1.30 13.90
N LEU A 505 26.72 1.29 15.06
CA LEU A 505 27.17 2.52 15.74
C LEU A 505 28.03 3.41 14.81
N ARG A 506 28.86 2.78 13.97
CA ARG A 506 29.60 3.47 12.89
C ARG A 506 28.66 4.21 11.97
N HIS A 507 27.60 3.54 11.51
CA HIS A 507 26.60 4.16 10.64
C HIS A 507 25.88 5.31 11.36
N GLN A 508 25.62 5.18 12.67
CA GLN A 508 25.09 6.30 13.46
C GLN A 508 26.01 7.51 13.33
N VAL A 509 27.29 7.42 13.71
CA VAL A 509 28.17 8.60 13.79
C VAL A 509 28.59 9.12 12.41
N ALA A 510 28.69 8.25 11.40
CA ALA A 510 29.08 8.64 10.04
C ALA A 510 27.93 9.25 9.21
N PHE A 511 26.67 9.04 9.60
CA PHE A 511 25.51 9.55 8.87
C PHE A 511 25.60 11.08 8.67
N PRO A 512 25.34 11.64 7.47
CA PRO A 512 24.75 10.99 6.29
C PRO A 512 25.74 10.34 5.31
N SER A 513 27.05 10.35 5.58
CA SER A 513 28.03 9.72 4.70
C SER A 513 28.00 8.19 4.80
N ARG A 514 28.32 7.52 3.69
CA ARG A 514 28.57 6.07 3.72
C ARG A 514 29.87 5.82 4.49
N PRO A 515 29.87 4.94 5.51
CA PRO A 515 31.08 4.66 6.27
C PRO A 515 32.13 3.94 5.42
N THR A 516 33.36 4.45 5.40
CA THR A 516 34.51 3.80 4.75
C THR A 516 35.16 2.82 5.73
N GLY A 517 34.72 1.56 5.78
CA GLY A 517 35.37 0.54 6.62
C GLY A 517 34.48 -0.57 7.20
N GLY A 518 33.60 -1.20 6.41
CA GLY A 518 32.82 -2.37 6.85
C GLY A 518 32.79 -3.48 5.81
N GLU A 519 33.05 -4.73 6.23
CA GLU A 519 33.16 -5.95 5.41
C GLU A 519 31.92 -6.30 4.56
N ARG A 520 30.78 -5.62 4.73
CA ARG A 520 29.51 -5.92 4.02
C ARG A 520 29.23 -5.04 2.79
N ALA A 521 30.14 -4.15 2.41
CA ALA A 521 30.01 -3.34 1.19
C ALA A 521 30.02 -4.16 -0.12
N SER A 522 30.32 -5.46 -0.06
CA SER A 522 30.50 -6.33 -1.24
C SER A 522 29.25 -7.08 -1.74
N THR A 523 28.12 -7.04 -1.01
CA THR A 523 26.93 -7.85 -1.39
C THR A 523 25.83 -7.11 -2.16
N LEU A 524 26.01 -5.83 -2.47
CA LEU A 524 25.02 -5.01 -3.18
C LEU A 524 25.53 -4.61 -4.58
N THR A 525 25.79 -5.60 -5.43
CA THR A 525 26.25 -5.39 -6.82
C THR A 525 25.19 -4.79 -7.77
N LYS A 526 23.95 -4.53 -7.30
CA LYS A 526 22.88 -3.88 -8.08
C LYS A 526 22.67 -2.39 -7.78
N ASP A 527 23.43 -1.79 -6.88
CA ASP A 527 23.28 -0.37 -6.54
C ASP A 527 23.67 0.57 -7.71
N SER A 528 24.46 0.07 -8.65
CA SER A 528 24.81 0.75 -9.90
C SER A 528 23.60 1.11 -10.77
N GLU A 529 22.51 0.33 -10.73
CA GLU A 529 21.31 0.60 -11.53
C GLU A 529 20.40 1.64 -10.87
N VAL A 530 20.35 1.67 -9.53
CA VAL A 530 19.57 2.67 -8.79
C VAL A 530 20.24 4.04 -8.87
N ASP A 531 21.57 4.10 -8.75
CA ASP A 531 22.34 5.35 -8.94
C ASP A 531 22.24 5.87 -10.38
N ALA A 532 22.10 4.98 -11.38
CA ALA A 532 21.86 5.36 -12.78
C ALA A 532 20.42 5.86 -13.03
N LEU A 533 19.42 5.25 -12.40
CA LEU A 533 18.00 5.66 -12.46
C LEU A 533 17.73 6.99 -11.75
N LEU A 534 18.50 7.30 -10.70
CA LEU A 534 18.34 8.50 -9.87
C LEU A 534 18.90 9.79 -10.49
N GLY A 535 19.45 9.74 -11.71
CA GLY A 535 19.84 10.93 -12.47
C GLY A 535 20.78 11.86 -11.70
N GLY A 536 22.02 11.42 -11.47
CA GLY A 536 23.20 12.27 -11.27
C GLY A 536 23.30 13.19 -10.03
N ASP A 537 22.20 13.66 -9.44
CA ASP A 537 22.19 14.75 -8.44
C ASP A 537 21.42 14.40 -7.16
N ALA A 538 20.76 13.23 -7.11
CA ALA A 538 20.00 12.79 -5.95
C ALA A 538 20.93 12.29 -4.81
N GLY A 539 21.41 13.22 -3.99
CA GLY A 539 21.86 12.91 -2.63
C GLY A 539 23.25 12.28 -2.51
N LYS A 540 24.14 12.45 -3.49
CA LYS A 540 25.57 12.20 -3.22
C LYS A 540 26.01 13.09 -2.06
N PRO A 541 26.61 12.54 -0.98
CA PRO A 541 27.22 13.38 0.04
C PRO A 541 28.22 14.28 -0.68
N ARG A 542 27.99 15.61 -0.61
CA ARG A 542 28.75 16.57 -1.41
C ARG A 542 30.27 16.46 -1.13
N HIS A 543 30.68 15.92 0.02
CA HIS A 543 32.07 15.62 0.36
C HIS A 543 32.21 14.37 1.25
N ALA A 544 33.33 13.64 1.11
CA ALA A 544 33.68 12.51 1.96
C ALA A 544 34.21 13.03 3.31
N ALA A 545 33.50 12.74 4.39
CA ALA A 545 33.98 12.98 5.75
C ALA A 545 35.05 11.93 6.12
N ASP A 546 35.95 12.27 7.03
CA ASP A 546 36.85 11.27 7.62
C ASP A 546 36.04 10.34 8.52
N THR A 547 35.69 9.16 7.99
CA THR A 547 34.89 8.15 8.69
C THR A 547 35.74 6.98 9.20
N GLY A 548 37.05 7.19 9.35
CA GLY A 548 37.94 6.23 10.01
C GLY A 548 37.60 6.04 11.48
N ASP A 549 37.88 4.84 12.01
CA ASP A 549 37.52 4.43 13.38
C ASP A 549 38.02 5.42 14.43
N GLU A 550 39.26 5.89 14.30
CA GLU A 550 39.84 6.87 15.23
C GLU A 550 39.11 8.22 15.21
N ALA A 551 38.68 8.69 14.03
CA ALA A 551 37.93 9.93 13.92
C ALA A 551 36.55 9.79 14.60
N LEU A 552 35.87 8.66 14.41
CA LEU A 552 34.58 8.38 15.03
C LEU A 552 34.71 8.24 16.55
N LEU A 553 35.70 7.49 17.04
CA LEU A 553 35.98 7.34 18.48
C LEU A 553 36.40 8.67 19.10
N SER A 554 37.21 9.48 18.41
CA SER A 554 37.58 10.81 18.87
C SER A 554 36.36 11.73 18.98
N ALA A 555 35.42 11.68 18.03
CA ALA A 555 34.20 12.46 18.10
C ALA A 555 33.32 12.03 19.29
N LEU A 556 33.20 10.73 19.55
CA LEU A 556 32.48 10.20 20.72
C LEU A 556 33.15 10.63 22.04
N ARG A 557 34.48 10.62 22.13
CA ARG A 557 35.23 11.13 23.29
C ARG A 557 34.95 12.60 23.55
N VAL A 558 35.01 13.44 22.51
CA VAL A 558 34.71 14.88 22.59
C VAL A 558 33.27 15.11 23.04
N CYS A 559 32.33 14.29 22.56
CA CYS A 559 30.94 14.33 22.99
C CYS A 559 30.68 13.62 24.33
N ARG A 560 31.71 13.39 25.16
CA ARG A 560 31.60 12.79 26.50
C ARG A 560 30.95 11.40 26.51
N MET A 561 31.24 10.59 25.50
CA MET A 561 30.78 9.20 25.37
C MET A 561 31.95 8.25 25.01
N PRO A 562 33.07 8.25 25.75
CA PRO A 562 34.26 7.46 25.41
C PRO A 562 33.96 5.95 25.35
N ASP A 563 33.13 5.44 26.27
CA ASP A 563 32.87 4.00 26.43
C ASP A 563 31.66 3.51 25.62
N LEU A 564 31.00 4.36 24.82
CA LEU A 564 29.77 3.98 24.12
C LEU A 564 29.99 2.81 23.17
N ALA A 565 31.12 2.81 22.45
CA ALA A 565 31.48 1.69 21.58
C ALA A 565 31.72 0.42 22.40
N ASP A 566 32.53 0.49 23.45
CA ASP A 566 32.90 -0.66 24.26
C ASP A 566 31.69 -1.29 24.99
N ARG A 567 30.77 -0.46 25.49
CA ARG A 567 29.53 -0.89 26.17
C ARG A 567 28.60 -1.73 25.28
N HIS A 568 28.65 -1.54 23.95
CA HIS A 568 27.67 -2.11 23.03
C HIS A 568 28.28 -3.00 21.94
N GLY A 569 29.54 -3.42 22.07
CA GLY A 569 30.17 -4.38 21.15
C GLY A 569 30.94 -3.74 19.98
N GLY A 570 31.41 -2.50 20.16
CA GLY A 570 32.25 -1.76 19.22
C GLY A 570 31.48 -0.97 18.16
N LEU A 571 32.22 -0.28 17.28
CA LEU A 571 31.65 0.53 16.20
C LEU A 571 30.82 -0.29 15.19
N GLY A 572 31.09 -1.59 15.08
CA GLY A 572 30.39 -2.50 14.17
C GLY A 572 29.04 -3.02 14.70
N ALA A 573 28.71 -2.82 15.97
CA ALA A 573 27.51 -3.39 16.58
C ALA A 573 26.23 -2.80 15.98
N GLU A 574 25.23 -3.65 15.72
CA GLU A 574 23.89 -3.27 15.26
C GLU A 574 22.89 -3.46 16.41
N GLN A 575 22.17 -2.41 16.77
CA GLN A 575 21.20 -2.37 17.88
C GLN A 575 20.02 -1.47 17.51
N ASP A 576 18.91 -1.56 18.25
CA ASP A 576 17.87 -0.52 18.24
C ASP A 576 18.36 0.70 19.06
N TRP A 577 19.24 1.49 18.45
CA TRP A 577 19.84 2.67 19.09
C TRP A 577 18.80 3.70 19.56
N SER A 578 17.63 3.77 18.91
CA SER A 578 16.57 4.70 19.29
C SER A 578 15.87 4.29 20.59
N GLY A 579 15.68 2.99 20.82
CA GLY A 579 15.11 2.45 22.06
C GLY A 579 16.16 2.30 23.18
N LEU A 580 17.42 2.09 22.81
CA LEU A 580 18.50 1.84 23.76
C LEU A 580 19.10 3.12 24.35
N LEU A 581 19.32 4.16 23.54
CA LEU A 581 19.96 5.40 23.99
C LEU A 581 18.95 6.36 24.59
N SER A 582 19.30 6.99 25.71
CA SER A 582 18.53 8.11 26.27
C SER A 582 18.52 9.32 25.31
N LEU A 583 17.53 10.22 25.43
CA LEU A 583 17.44 11.41 24.57
C LEU A 583 18.72 12.27 24.62
N GLY A 584 19.33 12.42 25.80
CA GLY A 584 20.61 13.13 25.94
C GLY A 584 21.78 12.42 25.24
N GLU A 585 21.85 11.09 25.29
CA GLU A 585 22.84 10.32 24.52
C GLU A 585 22.58 10.42 23.01
N GLN A 586 21.33 10.38 22.56
CA GLN A 586 20.96 10.58 21.17
C GLN A 586 21.38 11.96 20.65
N GLN A 587 21.20 13.02 21.45
CA GLN A 587 21.69 14.36 21.15
C GLN A 587 23.22 14.42 21.07
N ARG A 588 23.93 13.75 22.00
CA ARG A 588 25.40 13.63 21.95
C ARG A 588 25.88 12.91 20.70
N VAL A 589 25.22 11.83 20.28
CA VAL A 589 25.54 11.11 19.04
C VAL A 589 25.29 12.01 17.82
N ALA A 590 24.20 12.76 17.82
CA ALA A 590 23.93 13.73 16.76
C ALA A 590 25.00 14.83 16.70
N PHE A 591 25.50 15.30 17.84
CA PHE A 591 26.61 16.25 17.91
C PHE A 591 27.93 15.65 17.44
N ALA A 592 28.21 14.39 17.79
CA ALA A 592 29.39 13.67 17.29
C ALA A 592 29.38 13.61 15.76
N ARG A 593 28.21 13.36 15.13
CA ARG A 593 28.06 13.45 13.67
C ARG A 593 28.46 14.83 13.15
N LEU A 594 27.92 15.90 13.74
CA LEU A 594 28.26 17.27 13.35
C LEU A 594 29.78 17.49 13.37
N LEU A 595 30.46 17.02 14.42
CA LEU A 595 31.92 17.19 14.56
C LEU A 595 32.71 16.39 13.51
N VAL A 596 32.27 15.18 13.17
CA VAL A 596 32.91 14.33 12.14
C VAL A 596 32.81 14.97 10.75
N HIS A 597 31.67 15.59 10.43
CA HIS A 597 31.48 16.24 9.12
C HIS A 597 32.15 17.62 9.02
N GLY A 598 32.48 18.24 10.16
CA GLY A 598 33.22 19.51 10.25
C GLY A 598 32.64 20.63 9.38
N PRO A 599 31.37 21.02 9.56
CA PRO A 599 30.69 21.96 8.65
C PRO A 599 31.22 23.39 8.74
N ASP A 600 31.11 24.11 7.62
CA ASP A 600 31.37 25.55 7.54
C ASP A 600 30.21 26.35 8.17
N MET A 601 29.00 25.77 8.15
CA MET A 601 27.81 26.34 8.76
C MET A 601 26.96 25.27 9.48
N ALA A 602 26.53 25.52 10.70
CA ALA A 602 25.65 24.61 11.45
C ALA A 602 24.32 25.27 11.87
N PHE A 603 23.22 24.53 11.80
CA PHE A 603 21.92 24.91 12.34
C PHE A 603 21.50 23.92 13.41
N LEU A 604 21.19 24.40 14.62
CA LEU A 604 20.86 23.57 15.77
C LEU A 604 19.48 23.96 16.31
N ASP A 605 18.48 23.09 16.13
CA ASP A 605 17.11 23.31 16.62
C ASP A 605 16.97 22.63 17.99
N GLU A 606 17.21 23.34 19.10
CA GLU A 606 17.12 22.79 20.47
C GLU A 606 17.93 21.51 20.72
N ALA A 607 19.05 21.36 20.02
CA ALA A 607 19.85 20.12 19.97
C ALA A 607 20.56 19.73 21.29
N THR A 608 20.51 20.57 22.32
CA THR A 608 21.12 20.33 23.65
C THR A 608 20.12 20.34 24.80
N SER A 609 18.82 20.38 24.48
CA SER A 609 17.72 20.51 25.46
C SER A 609 17.68 19.41 26.53
N ALA A 610 18.13 18.19 26.21
CA ALA A 610 18.11 17.04 27.10
C ALA A 610 19.48 16.73 27.74
N MET A 611 20.41 17.68 27.69
CA MET A 611 21.77 17.55 28.24
C MET A 611 21.93 18.35 29.52
N ASP A 612 22.84 17.91 30.39
CA ASP A 612 23.30 18.71 31.52
C ASP A 612 24.08 19.95 31.06
N VAL A 613 24.19 20.94 31.94
CA VAL A 613 24.78 22.25 31.66
C VAL A 613 26.26 22.14 31.28
N GLU A 614 27.00 21.24 31.92
CA GLU A 614 28.45 21.11 31.72
C GLU A 614 28.77 20.48 30.36
N THR A 615 28.02 19.44 29.98
CA THR A 615 28.10 18.83 28.65
C THR A 615 27.71 19.82 27.56
N GLU A 616 26.61 20.59 27.75
CA GLU A 616 26.19 21.62 26.80
C GLU A 616 27.29 22.66 26.58
N ALA A 617 27.90 23.16 27.66
CA ALA A 617 28.97 24.14 27.59
C ALA A 617 30.17 23.64 26.76
N GLY A 618 30.68 22.44 27.07
CA GLY A 618 31.82 21.86 26.35
C GLY A 618 31.54 21.64 24.85
N LEU A 619 30.31 21.25 24.50
CA LEU A 619 29.93 21.05 23.10
C LEU A 619 29.86 22.37 22.31
N TYR A 620 29.36 23.45 22.91
CA TYR A 620 29.33 24.77 22.27
C TYR A 620 30.73 25.40 22.14
N GLU A 621 31.64 25.14 23.08
CA GLU A 621 33.05 25.53 22.94
C GLU A 621 33.71 24.83 21.76
N GLU A 622 33.49 23.52 21.62
CA GLU A 622 33.97 22.75 20.47
C GLU A 622 33.35 23.21 19.15
N LEU A 623 32.06 23.54 19.15
CA LEU A 623 31.38 24.10 17.99
C LEU A 623 31.99 25.44 17.58
N ARG A 624 32.22 26.36 18.53
CA ARG A 624 32.85 27.66 18.27
C ARG A 624 34.27 27.54 17.73
N ARG A 625 35.01 26.52 18.16
CA ARG A 625 36.37 26.25 17.68
C ARG A 625 36.41 25.70 16.26
N ARG A 626 35.45 24.82 15.90
CA ARG A 626 35.50 24.03 14.66
C ARG A 626 34.56 24.52 13.56
N CYS A 627 33.47 25.20 13.90
CA CYS A 627 32.46 25.66 12.96
C CYS A 627 32.51 27.20 12.83
N PRO A 628 32.87 27.73 11.64
CA PRO A 628 32.99 29.17 11.42
C PRO A 628 31.69 29.96 11.61
N CYS A 629 30.52 29.37 11.39
CA CYS A 629 29.25 30.08 11.57
C CYS A 629 28.17 29.10 12.05
N PHE A 630 27.38 29.46 13.05
CA PHE A 630 26.29 28.61 13.49
C PHE A 630 25.08 29.40 13.98
N VAL A 631 23.91 28.81 13.80
CA VAL A 631 22.62 29.31 14.28
C VAL A 631 22.04 28.27 15.22
N SER A 632 21.71 28.65 16.45
CA SER A 632 21.03 27.73 17.38
C SER A 632 19.73 28.32 17.92
N VAL A 633 18.79 27.43 18.22
CA VAL A 633 17.55 27.72 18.96
C VAL A 633 17.72 27.14 20.35
N GLY A 634 17.42 27.93 21.37
CA GLY A 634 17.41 27.44 22.74
C GLY A 634 16.71 28.39 23.69
N HIS A 635 16.32 27.84 24.84
CA HIS A 635 15.61 28.57 25.90
C HIS A 635 16.50 28.88 27.11
N ARG A 636 17.72 28.31 27.14
CA ARG A 636 18.66 28.47 28.25
C ARG A 636 19.44 29.76 28.10
N ALA A 637 19.37 30.64 29.11
CA ALA A 637 20.08 31.92 29.12
C ALA A 637 21.60 31.80 28.94
N GLN A 638 22.19 30.68 29.36
CA GLN A 638 23.63 30.43 29.27
C GLN A 638 24.12 30.31 27.81
N LEU A 639 23.25 29.98 26.86
CA LEU A 639 23.62 29.89 25.46
C LEU A 639 24.06 31.24 24.88
N VAL A 640 23.58 32.35 25.44
CA VAL A 640 23.90 33.72 24.97
C VAL A 640 25.41 33.96 24.91
N GLN A 641 26.20 33.37 25.83
CA GLN A 641 27.64 33.62 25.90
C GLN A 641 28.43 33.07 24.69
N TYR A 642 27.88 32.07 23.99
CA TYR A 642 28.50 31.44 22.82
C TYR A 642 28.10 32.11 21.49
N HIS A 643 27.17 33.06 21.52
CA HIS A 643 26.61 33.70 20.34
C HIS A 643 27.04 35.16 20.20
N THR A 644 27.16 35.66 18.97
CA THR A 644 27.44 37.08 18.70
C THR A 644 26.15 37.89 18.57
N TRP A 645 25.11 37.30 18.02
CA TRP A 645 23.80 37.91 17.79
C TRP A 645 22.68 37.12 18.47
N VAL A 646 21.62 37.81 18.89
CA VAL A 646 20.40 37.22 19.45
C VAL A 646 19.18 37.74 18.67
N LEU A 647 18.42 36.83 18.08
CA LEU A 647 17.13 37.09 17.44
C LEU A 647 16.01 36.72 18.42
N VAL A 648 15.31 37.73 18.92
CA VAL A 648 14.16 37.58 19.82
C VAL A 648 12.88 37.52 18.99
N ALA A 649 12.27 36.34 18.90
CA ALA A 649 10.94 36.18 18.30
C ALA A 649 9.87 36.54 19.34
N ARG A 650 9.13 37.63 19.12
CA ARG A 650 8.10 38.13 20.06
C ARG A 650 6.74 37.45 19.90
N GLY A 651 6.56 36.67 18.84
CA GLY A 651 5.28 36.07 18.44
C GLY A 651 4.52 36.94 17.44
N ALA A 652 3.45 36.40 16.86
CA ALA A 652 2.63 37.09 15.84
C ALA A 652 3.39 37.64 14.61
N GLY A 653 4.59 37.11 14.35
CA GLY A 653 5.46 37.52 13.24
C GLY A 653 6.44 38.64 13.56
N GLU A 654 6.43 39.18 14.79
CA GLU A 654 7.37 40.20 15.25
C GLU A 654 8.70 39.60 15.72
N TRP A 655 9.80 40.26 15.39
CA TRP A 655 11.15 39.84 15.76
C TRP A 655 12.05 41.07 16.02
N GLU A 656 13.09 40.86 16.82
CA GLU A 656 14.09 41.88 17.13
C GLU A 656 15.49 41.25 17.09
N LEU A 657 16.41 41.86 16.33
CA LEU A 657 17.81 41.40 16.25
C LEU A 657 18.69 42.29 17.13
N LEU A 658 19.39 41.69 18.08
CA LEU A 658 20.23 42.38 19.06
C LEU A 658 21.66 41.81 19.04
N PRO A 659 22.71 42.65 19.14
CA PRO A 659 24.03 42.18 19.55
C PRO A 659 23.94 41.56 20.94
N ARG A 660 24.75 40.53 21.22
CA ARG A 660 24.71 39.82 22.52
C ARG A 660 24.83 40.78 23.72
N GLU A 661 25.62 41.86 23.61
CA GLU A 661 25.87 42.81 24.71
C GLU A 661 24.61 43.59 25.11
N LYS A 662 23.66 43.74 24.18
CA LYS A 662 22.39 44.45 24.41
C LYS A 662 21.27 43.52 24.86
N TYR A 663 21.43 42.21 24.71
CA TYR A 663 20.42 41.24 25.12
C TYR A 663 20.52 40.96 26.62
N LYS A 664 19.43 41.21 27.35
CA LYS A 664 19.26 40.82 28.75
C LYS A 664 18.16 39.77 28.83
N PRO A 665 18.46 38.53 29.26
CA PRO A 665 17.45 37.49 29.39
C PRO A 665 16.31 37.95 30.32
N ARG A 666 15.05 37.91 29.86
CA ARG A 666 13.87 38.16 30.69
C ARG A 666 13.35 36.84 31.25
N GLU A 667 12.89 36.81 32.50
CA GLU A 667 12.31 35.61 33.15
C GLU A 667 11.17 34.97 32.33
N GLN A 668 10.44 35.74 31.53
CA GLN A 668 9.32 35.24 30.69
C GLN A 668 9.76 34.61 29.35
N GLU A 669 11.01 34.81 28.94
CA GLU A 669 11.59 34.21 27.72
C GLU A 669 12.37 32.91 28.03
N VAL A 670 12.53 32.61 29.32
CA VAL A 670 13.24 31.47 29.91
C VAL A 670 12.22 30.66 30.71
N VAL A 671 11.29 29.96 30.05
CA VAL A 671 10.33 29.09 30.74
C VAL A 671 10.66 27.63 30.45
N HIS A 672 10.69 26.85 31.53
CA HIS A 672 11.11 25.44 31.67
C HIS A 672 10.57 24.47 30.63
#